data_AF-A0A812XVM4-F1
#
_entry.id   AF-A0A812XVM4-F1
#
_cell.length_a   1.000
_cell.length_b   1.000
_cell.length_c   1.000
_cell.angle_alpha   90.00
_cell.angle_beta   90.00
_cell.angle_gamma   90.00
#
_symmetry.space_group_name_H-M   'P 1'
#
loop_
_entity.id
_entity.type
_entity.pdbx_description
1 polymer ?
#
loop_
_entity_poly.entity_id
_entity_poly.type
_entity_poly.pdbx_seq_one_letter_code
_entity_poly.pdbx_strand_id
1 'polypeptide(L)'
;HLLRSTDPTFESTLRIKQRRTIIGFVAITILPLLVVMIEVRGKKRGNPFEAKVQTSLKITQRELSEHNTTSSLWISIGGVVCDVTEFLMLHPGGNDILLQHGGTEAYEAFEEVGHSDFARKMVQEKAIGLLVDGVEAPRTGAGVSLIGRLFTKEDGYNVHKMLGIFILLHTFYRIYTACDMQLDGGFTSEIFSLGLCWVNMVLQVSSFLFEVPRARLLGSPMIWQEWRAHNLIFVLRHVLAFTICWVYLRWVNIDNTAATFVVDMLLFAVLYAQLYSVDVVTAYIREDKHTSLTASWPFWDGCPLWLENAIKWYYTIAQFQASSLLVMTGSSLFEKYMVIFPFQFASFLMTLVRKGIITTRGFHAGYLWSLWMVVWLILAPQGPSLAVASWAVWIMLYIWRSYGLSKYALWFGPLLSKMLAYFKVTPDNPVVELGTMMLTWIVCMAIQKLAMGFATEVRARRFLEARHKPLKLMKKEKISETFTLLKFEVPTGYTAGINPGQHVKVHVPNLSKGHKDWNKATNLEEPVEILSRSYTPVSATTSPTLDLMVRHYPKNAERGFPDGGRASTFMIEKLAEGSKILMSGPHGHQLYYGQGNFLVGKNMVHARACGALAGGSGITPVLATLQDIWQEGRRDVRDRDQRILGEQAIKMKEFAIMHVTRSASEALSSEWYSPPKSEEQTPLRLSHVVTGGADAKAEMPGATCYKGRVTEEMVRAAMPAPGSDVVIFVCGPQGFSESCCRPILKKLGYEHIAAWHLDLRAVPCFGPHSVLTVGRAEAVLGDTWWLTC
;
A
#
# COMPACT_ATOMS: atom_id res chain seq x y z
N HIS A 1 44.32 -0.92 14.24
CA HIS A 1 45.64 -1.39 14.72
C HIS A 1 46.57 -0.28 15.25
N LEU A 2 46.41 1.00 14.87
CA LEU A 2 47.31 2.11 15.27
C LEU A 2 46.99 2.83 16.60
N LEU A 3 46.14 2.28 17.49
CA LEU A 3 45.74 2.93 18.75
C LEU A 3 45.83 2.02 19.99
N ARG A 4 46.77 1.07 20.02
CA ARG A 4 47.15 0.42 21.29
C ARG A 4 48.40 1.13 21.81
N SER A 5 48.24 2.30 22.44
CA SER A 5 49.28 2.78 23.34
C SER A 5 49.32 1.83 24.53
N THR A 6 50.51 1.45 24.97
CA THR A 6 50.75 0.60 26.15
C THR A 6 50.56 1.37 27.46
N ASP A 7 49.93 2.56 27.41
CA ASP A 7 49.74 3.43 28.56
C ASP A 7 48.34 3.18 29.18
N PRO A 8 48.26 2.51 30.34
CA PRO A 8 46.98 2.19 30.99
C PRO A 8 46.20 3.45 31.42
N THR A 9 46.86 4.61 31.55
CA THR A 9 46.19 5.88 31.87
C THR A 9 45.49 6.51 30.67
N PHE A 10 46.06 6.37 29.47
CA PHE A 10 45.42 6.78 28.21
C PHE A 10 44.21 5.90 27.90
N GLU A 11 44.35 4.59 28.09
CA GLU A 11 43.29 3.61 27.85
C GLU A 11 42.09 3.81 28.80
N SER A 12 42.35 4.10 30.08
CA SER A 12 41.30 4.43 31.07
C SER A 12 40.61 5.76 30.78
N THR A 13 41.36 6.79 30.35
CA THR A 13 40.78 8.11 30.01
C THR A 13 39.91 8.04 28.74
N LEU A 14 40.33 7.28 27.73
CA LEU A 14 39.56 7.05 26.50
C LEU A 14 38.27 6.26 26.81
N ARG A 15 38.38 5.22 27.65
CA ARG A 15 37.23 4.44 28.14
C ARG A 15 36.25 5.31 28.94
N ILE A 16 36.72 6.23 29.79
CA ILE A 16 35.87 7.16 30.55
C ILE A 16 35.15 8.16 29.62
N LYS A 17 35.82 8.70 28.61
CA LYS A 17 35.19 9.59 27.61
C LYS A 17 34.13 8.86 26.79
N GLN A 18 34.44 7.66 26.28
CA GLN A 18 33.48 6.82 25.55
C GLN A 18 32.28 6.44 26.43
N ARG A 19 32.51 6.07 27.71
CA ARG A 19 31.45 5.74 28.67
C ARG A 19 30.52 6.93 28.94
N ARG A 20 31.05 8.15 29.06
CA ARG A 20 30.24 9.37 29.22
C ARG A 20 29.42 9.70 27.97
N THR A 21 29.97 9.51 26.77
CA THR A 21 29.26 9.71 25.50
C THR A 21 28.13 8.70 25.31
N ILE A 22 28.35 7.43 25.66
CA ILE A 22 27.35 6.35 25.58
C ILE A 22 26.25 6.53 26.63
N ILE A 23 26.59 6.81 27.89
CA ILE A 23 25.60 7.00 28.96
C ILE A 23 24.77 8.27 28.74
N GLY A 24 25.39 9.38 28.33
CA GLY A 24 24.68 10.63 28.03
C GLY A 24 23.66 10.47 26.90
N PHE A 25 23.92 9.56 25.96
CA PHE A 25 23.05 9.30 24.83
C PHE A 25 21.95 8.28 25.14
N VAL A 26 22.25 7.24 25.93
CA VAL A 26 21.21 6.35 26.49
C VAL A 26 20.17 7.17 27.27
N ALA A 27 20.60 8.19 28.01
CA ALA A 27 19.70 9.12 28.70
C ALA A 27 18.82 9.96 27.73
N ILE A 28 19.37 10.42 26.60
CA ILE A 28 18.60 11.13 25.53
C ILE A 28 17.59 10.18 24.86
N THR A 29 17.91 8.88 24.78
CA THR A 29 17.03 7.86 24.20
C THR A 29 15.91 7.36 25.10
N ILE A 30 15.86 7.78 26.36
CA ILE A 30 14.74 7.45 27.27
C ILE A 30 13.48 8.22 26.86
N LEU A 31 13.59 9.37 26.19
CA LEU A 31 12.44 10.22 25.87
C LEU A 31 11.41 9.57 24.89
N PRO A 32 11.81 8.92 23.78
CA PRO A 32 10.87 8.18 22.92
C PRO A 32 10.29 6.93 23.62
N LEU A 33 11.10 6.25 24.45
CA LEU A 33 10.64 5.14 25.28
C LEU A 33 9.61 5.61 26.32
N LEU A 34 9.82 6.78 26.93
CA LEU A 34 8.87 7.43 27.82
C LEU A 34 7.56 7.76 27.09
N VAL A 35 7.60 8.24 25.84
CA VAL A 35 6.38 8.46 25.04
C VAL A 35 5.60 7.16 24.87
N VAL A 36 6.28 6.07 24.51
CA VAL A 36 5.65 4.73 24.40
C VAL A 36 5.11 4.28 25.76
N MET A 37 5.87 4.44 26.85
CA MET A 37 5.46 4.06 28.21
C MET A 37 4.30 4.90 28.77
N ILE A 38 4.23 6.18 28.44
CA ILE A 38 3.13 7.09 28.78
C ILE A 38 1.86 6.64 28.07
N GLU A 39 1.96 6.26 26.79
CA GLU A 39 0.80 5.72 26.03
C GLU A 39 0.28 4.40 26.62
N VAL A 40 1.18 3.49 27.04
CA VAL A 40 0.81 2.20 27.65
C VAL A 40 -0.04 2.37 28.92
N ARG A 41 0.16 3.45 29.69
CA ARG A 41 -0.62 3.73 30.92
C ARG A 41 -2.02 4.30 30.64
N GLY A 42 -2.31 4.72 29.41
CA GLY A 42 -3.50 5.50 29.07
C GLY A 42 -4.50 4.79 28.17
N LYS A 43 -5.10 3.66 28.58
CA LYS A 43 -6.39 3.20 27.99
C LYS A 43 -7.10 2.11 28.80
N LYS A 44 -8.09 2.49 29.59
CA LYS A 44 -9.28 1.65 29.83
C LYS A 44 -10.28 1.98 28.74
N ARG A 45 -10.33 1.17 27.68
CA ARG A 45 -11.48 1.16 26.76
C ARG A 45 -12.55 0.27 27.39
N GLY A 46 -13.72 0.81 27.70
CA GLY A 46 -14.91 0.00 27.98
C GLY A 46 -15.36 -0.74 26.72
N ASN A 47 -16.17 -1.78 26.86
CA ASN A 47 -16.76 -2.50 25.72
C ASN A 47 -17.55 -1.51 24.83
N PRO A 48 -17.09 -1.20 23.60
CA PRO A 48 -17.74 -0.18 22.78
C PRO A 48 -19.08 -0.67 22.18
N PHE A 49 -19.40 -1.96 22.30
CA PHE A 49 -20.56 -2.60 21.67
C PHE A 49 -21.80 -2.64 22.57
N GLU A 50 -21.65 -2.72 23.89
CA GLU A 50 -22.79 -2.82 24.84
C GLU A 50 -23.67 -1.55 24.88
N ALA A 51 -23.14 -0.39 24.48
CA ALA A 51 -23.81 0.88 24.74
C ALA A 51 -24.79 1.37 23.65
N LYS A 52 -24.96 0.67 22.52
CA LYS A 52 -25.66 1.24 21.34
C LYS A 52 -26.58 0.32 20.51
N VAL A 53 -26.75 -0.94 20.88
CA VAL A 53 -27.59 -1.87 20.10
C VAL A 53 -29.07 -1.61 20.41
N GLN A 54 -29.89 -1.33 19.38
CA GLN A 54 -31.32 -1.03 19.49
C GLN A 54 -32.23 -2.27 19.47
N THR A 55 -31.68 -3.49 19.31
CA THR A 55 -32.44 -4.75 19.26
C THR A 55 -32.57 -5.38 20.65
N SER A 56 -33.79 -5.81 20.99
CA SER A 56 -34.12 -6.56 22.21
C SER A 56 -34.14 -8.07 21.99
N LEU A 57 -33.81 -8.55 20.78
CA LEU A 57 -33.86 -9.97 20.44
C LEU A 57 -32.75 -10.71 21.19
N LYS A 58 -33.12 -11.81 21.82
CA LYS A 58 -32.30 -12.58 22.75
C LYS A 58 -32.00 -13.94 22.11
N ILE A 59 -30.74 -14.17 21.73
CA ILE A 59 -30.29 -15.36 21.01
C ILE A 59 -29.50 -16.25 21.98
N THR A 60 -29.78 -17.54 21.98
CA THR A 60 -29.07 -18.50 22.84
C THR A 60 -27.79 -19.01 22.17
N GLN A 61 -26.82 -19.51 22.93
CA GLN A 61 -25.60 -20.11 22.35
C GLN A 61 -25.91 -21.31 21.45
N ARG A 62 -26.96 -22.08 21.80
CA ARG A 62 -27.43 -23.20 21.00
C ARG A 62 -27.95 -22.73 19.64
N GLU A 63 -28.81 -21.72 19.64
CA GLU A 63 -29.34 -21.11 18.43
C GLU A 63 -28.21 -20.51 17.57
N LEU A 64 -27.27 -19.78 18.16
CA LEU A 64 -26.10 -19.27 17.44
C LEU A 64 -25.31 -20.40 16.74
N SER A 65 -25.09 -21.52 17.42
CA SER A 65 -24.30 -22.64 16.88
C SER A 65 -24.93 -23.35 15.66
N GLU A 66 -26.23 -23.17 15.43
CA GLU A 66 -26.95 -23.72 14.27
C GLU A 66 -26.63 -22.95 12.97
N HIS A 67 -26.03 -21.76 13.07
CA HIS A 67 -25.71 -20.87 11.94
C HIS A 67 -24.19 -20.81 11.66
N ASN A 68 -23.62 -21.92 11.18
CA ASN A 68 -22.18 -22.09 10.93
C ASN A 68 -21.81 -22.50 9.48
N THR A 69 -22.71 -22.30 8.51
CA THR A 69 -22.52 -22.73 7.11
C THR A 69 -22.47 -21.56 6.14
N THR A 70 -21.98 -21.76 4.91
CA THR A 70 -21.89 -20.69 3.89
C THR A 70 -23.25 -20.09 3.49
N SER A 71 -24.34 -20.85 3.67
CA SER A 71 -25.72 -20.41 3.39
C SER A 71 -26.43 -19.80 4.60
N SER A 72 -25.86 -19.93 5.81
CA SER A 72 -26.43 -19.47 7.07
C SER A 72 -25.32 -19.34 8.11
N LEU A 73 -24.78 -18.13 8.26
CA LEU A 73 -23.57 -17.84 9.03
C LEU A 73 -23.78 -16.66 9.98
N TRP A 74 -23.85 -16.95 11.27
CA TRP A 74 -23.95 -15.95 12.33
C TRP A 74 -22.71 -15.96 13.21
N ILE A 75 -22.32 -14.80 13.72
CA ILE A 75 -21.17 -14.65 14.63
C ILE A 75 -21.54 -13.68 15.74
N SER A 76 -21.19 -13.99 16.99
CA SER A 76 -21.30 -13.03 18.08
C SER A 76 -20.01 -12.23 18.23
N ILE A 77 -20.10 -10.92 18.44
CA ILE A 77 -18.95 -10.03 18.68
C ILE A 77 -19.27 -9.17 19.90
N GLY A 78 -18.68 -9.54 21.03
CA GLY A 78 -18.84 -8.82 22.29
C GLY A 78 -20.26 -8.89 22.83
N GLY A 79 -20.91 -10.04 22.64
CA GLY A 79 -22.31 -10.29 23.00
C GLY A 79 -23.33 -9.86 21.94
N VAL A 80 -22.90 -9.23 20.84
CA VAL A 80 -23.78 -8.82 19.73
C VAL A 80 -23.75 -9.86 18.63
N VAL A 81 -24.85 -10.58 18.43
CA VAL A 81 -24.97 -11.58 17.36
C VAL A 81 -25.28 -10.88 16.04
N CYS A 82 -24.48 -11.17 15.02
CA CYS A 82 -24.58 -10.59 13.69
C CYS A 82 -24.81 -11.67 12.63
N ASP A 83 -25.70 -11.40 11.67
CA ASP A 83 -25.79 -12.21 10.45
C ASP A 83 -24.75 -11.73 9.42
N VAL A 84 -23.76 -12.56 9.15
CA VAL A 84 -22.67 -12.27 8.21
C VAL A 84 -22.76 -13.11 6.94
N THR A 85 -23.86 -13.82 6.70
CA THR A 85 -24.04 -14.73 5.55
C THR A 85 -23.78 -14.02 4.21
N GLU A 86 -24.42 -12.87 3.98
CA GLU A 86 -24.21 -12.08 2.75
C GLU A 86 -22.86 -11.34 2.72
N PHE A 87 -22.25 -11.13 3.90
CA PHE A 87 -20.97 -10.47 4.03
C PHE A 87 -19.79 -11.41 3.83
N LEU A 88 -20.04 -12.73 3.85
CA LEU A 88 -19.02 -13.76 3.76
C LEU A 88 -18.06 -13.54 2.58
N MET A 89 -18.62 -13.29 1.39
CA MET A 89 -17.87 -13.06 0.13
C MET A 89 -17.27 -11.65 0.00
N LEU A 90 -17.66 -10.73 0.90
CA LEU A 90 -17.27 -9.32 0.89
C LEU A 90 -16.22 -9.01 1.97
N HIS A 91 -15.89 -9.97 2.82
CA HIS A 91 -14.97 -9.78 3.92
C HIS A 91 -13.52 -9.62 3.41
N PRO A 92 -12.85 -8.49 3.68
CA PRO A 92 -11.48 -8.24 3.19
C PRO A 92 -10.43 -9.24 3.69
N GLY A 93 -10.72 -9.92 4.82
CA GLY A 93 -9.87 -10.98 5.37
C GLY A 93 -10.04 -12.34 4.69
N GLY A 94 -10.99 -12.48 3.75
CA GLY A 94 -11.39 -13.74 3.13
C GLY A 94 -12.56 -14.41 3.86
N ASN A 95 -13.14 -15.42 3.20
CA ASN A 95 -14.31 -16.14 3.70
C ASN A 95 -13.97 -17.11 4.83
N ASP A 96 -12.79 -17.73 4.74
CA ASP A 96 -12.36 -18.84 5.58
C ASP A 96 -12.39 -18.46 7.07
N ILE A 97 -11.98 -17.23 7.40
CA ILE A 97 -11.93 -16.73 8.78
C ILE A 97 -13.33 -16.48 9.38
N LEU A 98 -14.31 -16.08 8.57
CA LEU A 98 -15.69 -15.93 9.06
C LEU A 98 -16.34 -17.29 9.28
N LEU A 99 -16.09 -18.26 8.39
CA LEU A 99 -16.59 -19.63 8.55
C LEU A 99 -15.98 -20.32 9.77
N GLN A 100 -14.69 -20.10 10.04
CA GLN A 100 -14.01 -20.63 11.22
C GLN A 100 -14.66 -20.19 12.54
N HIS A 101 -15.21 -18.97 12.56
CA HIS A 101 -15.90 -18.41 13.73
C HIS A 101 -17.42 -18.50 13.65
N GLY A 102 -17.96 -19.15 12.62
CA GLY A 102 -19.39 -19.38 12.42
C GLY A 102 -20.04 -20.08 13.59
N GLY A 103 -21.15 -19.52 14.07
CA GLY A 103 -21.90 -20.02 15.21
C GLY A 103 -21.20 -19.90 16.57
N THR A 104 -20.19 -19.02 16.68
CA THR A 104 -19.42 -18.80 17.92
C THR A 104 -19.26 -17.32 18.28
N GLU A 105 -18.79 -17.04 19.50
CA GLU A 105 -18.39 -15.70 19.93
C GLU A 105 -16.94 -15.42 19.49
N ALA A 106 -16.76 -14.34 18.74
CA ALA A 106 -15.55 -13.99 18.02
C ALA A 106 -14.98 -12.62 18.43
N TYR A 107 -15.42 -12.02 19.54
CA TYR A 107 -14.90 -10.73 20.05
C TYR A 107 -13.38 -10.67 20.06
N GLU A 108 -12.73 -11.71 20.57
CA GLU A 108 -11.27 -11.78 20.63
C GLU A 108 -10.65 -11.77 19.23
N ALA A 109 -11.13 -12.62 18.30
CA ALA A 109 -10.65 -12.66 16.92
C ALA A 109 -10.90 -11.34 16.19
N PHE A 110 -12.05 -10.71 16.43
CA PHE A 110 -12.43 -9.43 15.86
C PHE A 110 -11.52 -8.29 16.34
N GLU A 111 -11.25 -8.19 17.65
CA GLU A 111 -10.33 -7.19 18.17
C GLU A 111 -8.87 -7.51 17.80
N GLU A 112 -8.51 -8.78 17.68
CA GLU A 112 -7.18 -9.21 17.25
C GLU A 112 -6.83 -8.74 15.85
N VAL A 113 -7.75 -8.75 14.89
CA VAL A 113 -7.45 -8.28 13.52
C VAL A 113 -7.29 -6.74 13.46
N GLY A 114 -7.65 -6.00 14.51
CA GLY A 114 -7.50 -4.55 14.54
C GLY A 114 -8.47 -3.83 13.61
N HIS A 115 -9.70 -4.34 13.52
CA HIS A 115 -10.78 -3.79 12.71
C HIS A 115 -10.97 -2.27 12.93
N SER A 116 -11.21 -1.54 11.84
CA SER A 116 -11.42 -0.09 11.87
C SER A 116 -12.72 0.26 12.60
N ASP A 117 -12.87 1.53 13.00
CA ASP A 117 -14.14 1.98 13.61
C ASP A 117 -15.33 1.83 12.65
N PHE A 118 -15.09 1.78 11.35
CA PHE A 118 -16.10 1.42 10.35
C PHE A 118 -16.55 -0.04 10.48
N ALA A 119 -15.61 -0.98 10.60
CA ALA A 119 -15.94 -2.38 10.82
C ALA A 119 -16.67 -2.58 12.16
N ARG A 120 -16.31 -1.84 13.22
CA ARG A 120 -17.05 -1.84 14.49
C ARG A 120 -18.49 -1.35 14.34
N LYS A 121 -18.73 -0.35 13.49
CA LYS A 121 -20.10 0.09 13.16
C LYS A 121 -20.86 -0.95 12.35
N MET A 122 -20.20 -1.63 11.43
CA MET A 122 -20.82 -2.69 10.64
C MET A 122 -21.31 -3.86 11.49
N VAL A 123 -20.60 -4.19 12.58
CA VAL A 123 -21.09 -5.14 13.61
C VAL A 123 -22.42 -4.67 14.19
N GLN A 124 -22.57 -3.37 14.47
CA GLN A 124 -23.82 -2.81 14.97
C GLN A 124 -24.93 -2.82 13.92
N GLU A 125 -24.60 -2.53 12.64
CA GLU A 125 -25.56 -2.55 11.53
C GLU A 125 -26.07 -3.96 11.21
N LYS A 126 -25.22 -4.98 11.36
CA LYS A 126 -25.55 -6.38 11.09
C LYS A 126 -26.07 -7.12 12.33
N ALA A 127 -26.23 -6.43 13.44
CA ALA A 127 -26.73 -7.00 14.69
C ALA A 127 -28.17 -7.48 14.54
N ILE A 128 -28.39 -8.77 14.77
CA ILE A 128 -29.72 -9.40 14.80
C ILE A 128 -30.24 -9.61 16.22
N GLY A 129 -29.36 -9.74 17.21
CA GLY A 129 -29.73 -9.90 18.61
C GLY A 129 -28.55 -9.88 19.56
N LEU A 130 -28.82 -10.11 20.84
CA LEU A 130 -27.84 -10.20 21.91
C LEU A 130 -27.75 -11.64 22.41
N LEU A 131 -26.54 -12.12 22.65
CA LEU A 131 -26.28 -13.46 23.17
C LEU A 131 -26.62 -13.51 24.67
N VAL A 132 -27.44 -14.47 25.10
CA VAL A 132 -28.00 -14.51 26.47
C VAL A 132 -27.50 -15.67 27.31
N ASP A 133 -27.21 -16.82 26.68
CA ASP A 133 -26.95 -18.09 27.38
C ASP A 133 -25.56 -18.68 27.08
N GLY A 134 -24.69 -17.93 26.41
CA GLY A 134 -23.27 -18.27 26.26
C GLY A 134 -22.47 -17.61 27.37
N VAL A 135 -21.58 -18.37 28.03
CA VAL A 135 -20.54 -17.95 28.99
C VAL A 135 -20.44 -16.43 29.14
N GLU A 136 -20.73 -15.89 30.34
CA GLU A 136 -20.65 -14.46 30.67
C GLU A 136 -19.69 -13.74 29.73
N ALA A 137 -20.21 -12.82 28.89
CA ALA A 137 -19.36 -11.93 28.11
C ALA A 137 -18.25 -11.43 29.05
N PRO A 138 -16.96 -11.56 28.70
CA PRO A 138 -15.88 -11.23 29.63
C PRO A 138 -16.11 -9.80 30.10
N ARG A 139 -16.48 -9.63 31.37
CA ARG A 139 -16.71 -8.31 31.97
C ARG A 139 -15.47 -7.49 31.67
N THR A 140 -15.57 -6.52 30.75
CA THR A 140 -14.39 -5.74 30.39
C THR A 140 -13.92 -4.99 31.62
N GLY A 141 -12.72 -5.31 32.11
CA GLY A 141 -11.96 -4.42 32.98
C GLY A 141 -11.74 -4.85 34.43
N ALA A 142 -12.02 -6.10 34.84
CA ALA A 142 -11.49 -6.64 36.09
C ALA A 142 -10.30 -7.58 35.81
N GLY A 143 -9.08 -7.02 35.85
CA GLY A 143 -7.89 -7.81 36.23
C GLY A 143 -7.10 -8.58 35.17
N VAL A 144 -7.36 -8.47 33.86
CA VAL A 144 -6.37 -9.02 32.89
C VAL A 144 -5.16 -8.09 32.86
N SER A 145 -4.06 -8.54 33.43
CA SER A 145 -2.80 -7.80 33.43
C SER A 145 -2.38 -7.44 31.99
N LEU A 146 -1.62 -6.36 31.82
CA LEU A 146 -1.05 -5.98 30.50
C LEU A 146 -0.34 -7.18 29.84
N ILE A 147 0.24 -8.05 30.67
CA ILE A 147 0.92 -9.30 30.32
C ILE A 147 -0.07 -10.33 29.74
N GLY A 148 -1.27 -10.47 30.32
CA GLY A 148 -2.32 -11.37 29.82
C GLY A 148 -2.78 -11.03 28.40
N ARG A 149 -2.80 -9.75 28.02
CA ARG A 149 -3.17 -9.30 26.66
C ARG A 149 -2.14 -9.63 25.58
N LEU A 150 -0.89 -9.90 25.97
CA LEU A 150 0.16 -10.32 25.03
C LEU A 150 0.02 -11.79 24.63
N PHE A 151 -0.63 -12.62 25.46
CA PHE A 151 -0.84 -14.03 25.17
C PHE A 151 -2.04 -14.22 24.21
N THR A 152 -2.00 -15.27 23.39
CA THR A 152 -2.90 -15.57 22.26
C THR A 152 -3.12 -17.07 22.25
N LYS A 153 -4.32 -17.50 21.87
CA LYS A 153 -4.74 -18.91 21.91
C LYS A 153 -4.06 -19.76 20.82
N GLU A 154 -3.70 -19.15 19.69
CA GLU A 154 -2.98 -19.78 18.56
C GLU A 154 -1.59 -20.31 18.94
N ASP A 155 -0.98 -19.78 20.00
CA ASP A 155 0.31 -20.21 20.54
C ASP A 155 0.09 -20.90 21.89
N GLY A 156 -0.47 -22.12 21.86
CA GLY A 156 -0.93 -22.83 23.06
C GLY A 156 0.14 -23.09 24.12
N TYR A 157 1.41 -23.18 23.71
CA TYR A 157 2.56 -23.31 24.60
C TYR A 157 3.32 -21.99 24.82
N ASN A 158 2.84 -20.89 24.24
CA ASN A 158 3.45 -19.56 24.28
C ASN A 158 4.91 -19.51 23.80
N VAL A 159 5.31 -20.42 22.92
CA VAL A 159 6.68 -20.60 22.46
C VAL A 159 7.16 -19.34 21.72
N HIS A 160 6.34 -18.82 20.80
CA HIS A 160 6.73 -17.64 20.03
C HIS A 160 6.95 -16.42 20.93
N LYS A 161 6.08 -16.23 21.92
CA LYS A 161 6.19 -15.10 22.86
C LYS A 161 7.37 -15.24 23.81
N MET A 162 7.62 -16.44 24.33
CA MET A 162 8.80 -16.71 25.15
C MET A 162 10.08 -16.46 24.37
N LEU A 163 10.16 -16.90 23.12
CA LEU A 163 11.27 -16.59 22.21
C LEU A 163 11.43 -15.07 22.01
N GLY A 164 10.33 -14.35 21.77
CA GLY A 164 10.34 -12.91 21.61
C GLY A 164 10.86 -12.15 22.83
N ILE A 165 10.36 -12.49 24.03
CA ILE A 165 10.81 -11.90 25.30
C ILE A 165 12.29 -12.24 25.54
N PHE A 166 12.69 -13.49 25.33
CA PHE A 166 14.07 -13.93 25.49
C PHE A 166 15.02 -13.14 24.57
N ILE A 167 14.69 -13.01 23.28
CA ILE A 167 15.51 -12.25 22.32
C ILE A 167 15.57 -10.76 22.70
N LEU A 168 14.46 -10.18 23.17
CA LEU A 168 14.44 -8.78 23.58
C LEU A 168 15.35 -8.55 24.79
N LEU A 169 15.24 -9.37 25.83
CA LEU A 169 16.09 -9.31 27.02
C LEU A 169 17.55 -9.57 26.67
N HIS A 170 17.82 -10.58 25.83
CA HIS A 170 19.17 -10.88 25.35
C HIS A 170 19.74 -9.68 24.59
N THR A 171 18.97 -9.02 23.73
CA THR A 171 19.43 -7.84 22.99
C THR A 171 19.74 -6.67 23.92
N PHE A 172 18.89 -6.40 24.93
CA PHE A 172 19.18 -5.37 25.92
C PHE A 172 20.42 -5.69 26.76
N TYR A 173 20.61 -6.95 27.14
CA TYR A 173 21.82 -7.40 27.79
C TYR A 173 23.05 -7.15 26.91
N ARG A 174 22.99 -7.49 25.62
CA ARG A 174 24.08 -7.24 24.66
C ARG A 174 24.39 -5.76 24.51
N ILE A 175 23.37 -4.90 24.42
CA ILE A 175 23.54 -3.44 24.42
C ILE A 175 24.23 -2.98 25.72
N TYR A 176 23.76 -3.45 26.88
CA TYR A 176 24.36 -3.12 28.17
C TYR A 176 25.85 -3.51 28.21
N THR A 177 26.19 -4.74 27.81
CA THR A 177 27.59 -5.20 27.76
C THR A 177 28.45 -4.41 26.77
N ALA A 178 27.86 -3.98 25.65
CA ALA A 178 28.54 -3.12 24.69
C ALA A 178 28.84 -1.73 25.28
N CYS A 179 27.92 -1.20 26.08
CA CYS A 179 28.08 0.07 26.79
C CYS A 179 29.05 -0.03 27.99
N ASP A 180 29.11 -1.17 28.67
CA ASP A 180 29.86 -1.39 29.92
C ASP A 180 31.22 -2.09 29.71
N MET A 181 31.89 -1.82 28.58
CA MET A 181 33.32 -2.10 28.27
C MET A 181 33.66 -3.26 27.30
N GLN A 182 32.70 -3.91 26.63
CA GLN A 182 33.00 -4.91 25.58
C GLN A 182 32.41 -4.50 24.23
N LEU A 183 33.22 -3.87 23.35
CA LEU A 183 32.77 -3.40 22.03
C LEU A 183 32.08 -4.49 21.17
N ASP A 184 32.38 -5.76 21.41
CA ASP A 184 31.76 -6.92 20.74
C ASP A 184 30.48 -7.43 21.44
N GLY A 185 29.91 -6.66 22.38
CA GLY A 185 28.69 -7.02 23.11
C GLY A 185 28.76 -8.37 23.83
N GLY A 186 29.98 -8.83 24.17
CA GLY A 186 30.24 -10.14 24.77
C GLY A 186 30.00 -11.34 23.86
N PHE A 187 29.92 -11.16 22.53
CA PHE A 187 29.95 -12.28 21.60
C PHE A 187 31.37 -12.85 21.48
N THR A 188 31.45 -14.17 21.34
CA THR A 188 32.71 -14.92 21.21
C THR A 188 32.60 -15.91 20.05
N SER A 189 33.72 -16.52 19.65
CA SER A 189 33.74 -17.63 18.67
C SER A 189 33.23 -18.96 19.24
N GLU A 190 32.69 -18.98 20.47
CA GLU A 190 32.08 -20.18 21.03
C GLU A 190 30.73 -20.50 20.37
N ILE A 191 30.38 -21.79 20.35
CA ILE A 191 29.13 -22.27 19.73
C ILE A 191 27.88 -21.66 20.38
N PHE A 192 27.98 -21.26 21.66
CA PHE A 192 26.90 -20.61 22.38
C PHE A 192 26.49 -19.28 21.74
N SER A 193 27.46 -18.49 21.27
CA SER A 193 27.20 -17.22 20.55
C SER A 193 26.45 -17.47 19.24
N LEU A 194 26.83 -18.53 18.51
CA LEU A 194 26.14 -18.94 17.29
C LEU A 194 24.70 -19.37 17.60
N GLY A 195 24.50 -20.22 18.59
CA GLY A 195 23.19 -20.67 19.04
C GLY A 195 22.27 -19.50 19.39
N LEU A 196 22.74 -18.55 20.20
CA LEU A 196 21.99 -17.35 20.58
C LEU A 196 21.62 -16.46 19.38
N CYS A 197 22.45 -16.39 18.36
CA CYS A 197 22.10 -15.71 17.11
C CYS A 197 20.96 -16.45 16.39
N TRP A 198 21.08 -17.77 16.22
CA TRP A 198 20.11 -18.60 15.49
C TRP A 198 18.72 -18.68 16.15
N VAL A 199 18.60 -18.43 17.46
CA VAL A 199 17.28 -18.28 18.12
C VAL A 199 16.43 -17.21 17.43
N ASN A 200 17.04 -16.15 16.87
CA ASN A 200 16.32 -15.13 16.10
C ASN A 200 15.64 -15.69 14.84
N MET A 201 16.24 -16.70 14.21
CA MET A 201 15.65 -17.37 13.06
C MET A 201 14.48 -18.26 13.48
N VAL A 202 14.59 -18.95 14.62
CA VAL A 202 13.51 -19.75 15.20
C VAL A 202 12.29 -18.88 15.54
N LEU A 203 12.52 -17.66 16.06
CA LEU A 203 11.44 -16.69 16.28
C LEU A 203 10.72 -16.32 14.96
N GLN A 204 11.46 -16.16 13.86
CA GLN A 204 10.83 -15.83 12.57
C GLN A 204 10.04 -17.00 12.00
N VAL A 205 10.56 -18.23 12.11
CA VAL A 205 9.84 -19.43 11.65
C VAL A 205 8.59 -19.69 12.49
N SER A 206 8.65 -19.48 13.81
CA SER A 206 7.46 -19.61 14.67
C SER A 206 6.37 -18.57 14.38
N SER A 207 6.67 -17.48 13.65
CA SER A 207 5.62 -16.52 13.22
C SER A 207 4.63 -17.09 12.19
N PHE A 208 4.92 -18.25 11.60
CA PHE A 208 4.00 -18.96 10.71
C PHE A 208 2.89 -19.71 11.46
N LEU A 209 2.98 -19.80 12.79
CA LEU A 209 1.88 -20.28 13.64
C LEU A 209 0.65 -19.37 13.56
N PHE A 210 0.84 -18.08 13.24
CA PHE A 210 -0.24 -17.09 13.19
C PHE A 210 -0.77 -16.91 11.78
N GLU A 211 -2.09 -16.77 11.68
CA GLU A 211 -2.74 -16.34 10.46
C GLU A 211 -2.60 -14.81 10.32
N VAL A 212 -2.19 -14.37 9.12
CA VAL A 212 -1.99 -12.96 8.82
C VAL A 212 -2.67 -12.62 7.50
N PRO A 213 -3.22 -11.40 7.36
CA PRO A 213 -3.91 -10.99 6.14
C PRO A 213 -3.03 -11.11 4.89
N ARG A 214 -3.67 -11.47 3.76
CA ARG A 214 -3.00 -11.60 2.47
C ARG A 214 -2.52 -10.23 1.96
N ALA A 215 -3.41 -9.25 1.97
CA ALA A 215 -3.14 -7.90 1.46
C ALA A 215 -2.86 -6.89 2.59
N ARG A 216 -2.18 -5.80 2.23
CA ARG A 216 -1.82 -4.71 3.13
C ARG A 216 -3.07 -3.92 3.54
N LEU A 217 -3.30 -3.76 4.85
CA LEU A 217 -4.29 -2.83 5.37
C LEU A 217 -3.66 -1.46 5.60
N LEU A 218 -4.08 -0.45 4.83
CA LEU A 218 -3.51 0.91 4.88
C LEU A 218 -3.96 1.75 6.10
N GLY A 219 -4.71 1.16 7.04
CA GLY A 219 -5.26 1.86 8.20
C GLY A 219 -4.36 1.85 9.44
N SER A 220 -3.52 0.83 9.62
CA SER A 220 -2.72 0.65 10.84
C SER A 220 -1.44 -0.15 10.57
N PRO A 221 -0.33 0.13 11.29
CA PRO A 221 0.88 -0.70 11.22
C PRO A 221 0.56 -2.13 11.68
N MET A 222 0.48 -3.05 10.73
CA MET A 222 0.10 -4.44 10.99
C MET A 222 0.96 -5.40 10.17
N ILE A 223 1.07 -6.65 10.59
CA ILE A 223 1.80 -7.70 9.88
C ILE A 223 0.88 -8.31 8.80
N TRP A 224 1.37 -8.42 7.55
CA TRP A 224 0.72 -9.15 6.44
C TRP A 224 1.71 -10.11 5.78
N GLN A 225 1.24 -10.97 4.87
CA GLN A 225 2.05 -12.06 4.30
C GLN A 225 3.35 -11.60 3.61
N GLU A 226 3.29 -10.60 2.72
CA GLU A 226 4.49 -10.05 2.05
C GLU A 226 5.47 -9.49 3.10
N TRP A 227 4.98 -8.74 4.09
CA TRP A 227 5.84 -8.19 5.14
C TRP A 227 6.51 -9.29 5.97
N ARG A 228 5.76 -10.33 6.39
CA ARG A 228 6.29 -11.47 7.16
C ARG A 228 7.41 -12.17 6.39
N ALA A 229 7.19 -12.42 5.09
CA ALA A 229 8.19 -13.09 4.25
C ALA A 229 9.44 -12.23 4.05
N HIS A 230 9.29 -10.92 3.86
CA HIS A 230 10.43 -9.99 3.76
C HIS A 230 11.21 -9.95 5.08
N ASN A 231 10.52 -9.81 6.21
CA ASN A 231 11.13 -9.78 7.54
C ASN A 231 11.97 -11.04 7.81
N LEU A 232 11.44 -12.21 7.50
CA LEU A 232 12.15 -13.49 7.56
C LEU A 232 13.45 -13.46 6.74
N ILE A 233 13.38 -13.01 5.48
CA ILE A 233 14.55 -12.93 4.59
C ILE A 233 15.60 -11.95 5.13
N PHE A 234 15.17 -10.79 5.64
CA PHE A 234 16.09 -9.79 6.20
C PHE A 234 16.80 -10.30 7.47
N VAL A 235 16.12 -11.03 8.34
CA VAL A 235 16.74 -11.66 9.52
C VAL A 235 17.68 -12.79 9.10
N LEU A 236 17.26 -13.65 8.17
CA LEU A 236 18.10 -14.73 7.66
C LEU A 236 19.43 -14.20 7.10
N ARG A 237 19.41 -13.10 6.34
CA ARG A 237 20.62 -12.43 5.83
C ARG A 237 21.65 -12.17 6.93
N HIS A 238 21.21 -11.60 8.07
CA HIS A 238 22.11 -11.25 9.16
C HIS A 238 22.55 -12.47 9.98
N VAL A 239 21.69 -13.48 10.14
CA VAL A 239 22.07 -14.75 10.78
C VAL A 239 23.12 -15.49 9.95
N LEU A 240 22.98 -15.52 8.63
CA LEU A 240 23.98 -16.10 7.72
C LEU A 240 25.30 -15.32 7.78
N ALA A 241 25.25 -13.99 7.72
CA ALA A 241 26.45 -13.16 7.87
C ALA A 241 27.15 -13.35 9.21
N PHE A 242 26.39 -13.41 10.32
CA PHE A 242 26.93 -13.74 11.63
C PHE A 242 27.61 -15.11 11.62
N THR A 243 26.98 -16.12 11.01
CA THR A 243 27.53 -17.47 10.91
C THR A 243 28.83 -17.50 10.11
N ILE A 244 28.91 -16.78 8.99
CA ILE A 244 30.13 -16.64 8.18
C ILE A 244 31.26 -16.00 9.01
N CYS A 245 30.99 -14.89 9.68
CA CYS A 245 31.97 -14.23 10.55
C CYS A 245 32.36 -15.12 11.73
N TRP A 246 31.43 -15.89 12.29
CA TRP A 246 31.70 -16.83 13.38
C TRP A 246 32.62 -17.97 12.94
N VAL A 247 32.38 -18.56 11.76
CA VAL A 247 33.27 -19.59 11.18
C VAL A 247 34.67 -19.03 10.97
N TYR A 248 34.76 -17.81 10.43
CA TYR A 248 36.03 -17.11 10.26
C TYR A 248 36.76 -16.96 11.60
N LEU A 249 36.10 -16.42 12.63
CA LEU A 249 36.71 -16.21 13.95
C LEU A 249 37.03 -17.51 14.70
N ARG A 250 36.33 -18.61 14.42
CA ARG A 250 36.53 -19.90 15.10
C ARG A 250 37.67 -20.71 14.49
N TRP A 251 37.81 -20.70 13.17
CA TRP A 251 38.66 -21.65 12.45
C TRP A 251 39.77 -21.00 11.64
N VAL A 252 39.73 -19.68 11.43
CA VAL A 252 40.69 -18.95 10.62
C VAL A 252 41.48 -17.99 11.50
N ASN A 253 42.80 -18.03 11.38
CA ASN A 253 43.68 -17.11 12.08
C ASN A 253 43.43 -15.66 11.60
N ILE A 254 43.29 -14.71 12.53
CA ILE A 254 42.82 -13.34 12.30
C ILE A 254 43.71 -12.56 11.31
N ASP A 255 44.97 -13.00 11.13
CA ASP A 255 45.96 -12.34 10.27
C ASP A 255 45.93 -12.79 8.80
N ASN A 256 45.01 -13.69 8.40
CA ASN A 256 44.94 -14.16 7.02
C ASN A 256 44.14 -13.20 6.13
N THR A 257 44.83 -12.32 5.41
CA THR A 257 44.22 -11.34 4.49
C THR A 257 43.36 -12.01 3.41
N ALA A 258 43.79 -13.14 2.85
CA ALA A 258 43.04 -13.85 1.81
C ALA A 258 41.71 -14.41 2.35
N ALA A 259 41.70 -14.89 3.59
CA ALA A 259 40.47 -15.35 4.21
C ALA A 259 39.51 -14.19 4.55
N THR A 260 40.03 -13.04 4.98
CA THR A 260 39.22 -11.81 5.14
C THR A 260 38.55 -11.41 3.83
N PHE A 261 39.28 -11.47 2.71
CA PHE A 261 38.71 -11.22 1.38
C PHE A 261 37.59 -12.19 1.03
N VAL A 262 37.79 -13.50 1.25
CA VAL A 262 36.75 -14.51 1.02
C VAL A 262 35.51 -14.24 1.85
N VAL A 263 35.67 -13.91 3.13
CA VAL A 263 34.55 -13.53 4.02
C VAL A 263 33.78 -12.34 3.45
N ASP A 264 34.48 -11.28 3.04
CA ASP A 264 33.84 -10.11 2.43
C ASP A 264 33.05 -10.48 1.16
N MET A 265 33.61 -11.32 0.28
CA MET A 265 32.91 -11.78 -0.93
C MET A 265 31.65 -12.59 -0.59
N LEU A 266 31.72 -13.46 0.43
CA LEU A 266 30.57 -14.23 0.91
C LEU A 266 29.49 -13.30 1.49
N LEU A 267 29.86 -12.25 2.21
CA LEU A 267 28.91 -11.26 2.74
C LEU A 267 28.19 -10.50 1.61
N PHE A 268 28.90 -10.13 0.55
CA PHE A 268 28.27 -9.57 -0.65
C PHE A 268 27.37 -10.59 -1.35
N ALA A 269 27.77 -11.86 -1.48
CA ALA A 269 26.93 -12.90 -2.05
C ALA A 269 25.62 -13.06 -1.26
N VAL A 270 25.69 -13.04 0.08
CA VAL A 270 24.52 -13.05 0.97
C VAL A 270 23.62 -11.82 0.75
N LEU A 271 24.21 -10.63 0.58
CA LEU A 271 23.47 -9.41 0.26
C LEU A 271 22.73 -9.53 -1.09
N TYR A 272 23.42 -9.99 -2.15
CA TYR A 272 22.82 -10.16 -3.47
C TYR A 272 21.72 -11.23 -3.49
N ALA A 273 21.96 -12.37 -2.83
CA ALA A 273 20.95 -13.41 -2.66
C ALA A 273 19.71 -12.87 -1.95
N GLN A 274 19.88 -12.08 -0.88
CA GLN A 274 18.75 -11.44 -0.21
C GLN A 274 17.98 -10.47 -1.12
N LEU A 275 18.67 -9.64 -1.91
CA LEU A 275 18.02 -8.69 -2.83
C LEU A 275 17.17 -9.41 -3.88
N TYR A 276 17.66 -10.54 -4.37
CA TYR A 276 16.96 -11.40 -5.32
C TYR A 276 15.77 -12.12 -4.69
N SER A 277 15.97 -12.77 -3.54
CA SER A 277 14.88 -13.48 -2.83
C SER A 277 13.72 -12.56 -2.49
N VAL A 278 14.00 -11.31 -2.11
CA VAL A 278 12.96 -10.30 -1.87
C VAL A 278 12.17 -9.99 -3.15
N ASP A 279 12.82 -9.88 -4.31
CA ASP A 279 12.10 -9.64 -5.58
C ASP A 279 11.22 -10.83 -5.96
N VAL A 280 11.73 -12.05 -5.81
CA VAL A 280 10.98 -13.29 -6.10
C VAL A 280 9.74 -13.40 -5.21
N VAL A 281 9.90 -13.24 -3.90
CA VAL A 281 8.79 -13.27 -2.94
C VAL A 281 7.78 -12.17 -3.23
N THR A 282 8.26 -10.96 -3.55
CA THR A 282 7.38 -9.85 -3.95
C THR A 282 6.60 -10.20 -5.21
N ALA A 283 7.24 -10.80 -6.22
CA ALA A 283 6.57 -11.15 -7.47
C ALA A 283 5.47 -12.21 -7.28
N TYR A 284 5.65 -13.13 -6.33
CA TYR A 284 4.71 -14.23 -6.08
C TYR A 284 3.55 -13.86 -5.15
N ILE A 285 3.83 -13.14 -4.06
CA ILE A 285 2.84 -12.87 -3.00
C ILE A 285 2.01 -11.60 -3.29
N ARG A 286 2.55 -10.66 -4.05
CA ARG A 286 2.02 -9.29 -4.10
C ARG A 286 0.95 -9.10 -5.17
N GLU A 287 -0.27 -8.84 -4.71
CA GLU A 287 -1.42 -8.56 -5.58
C GLU A 287 -1.42 -7.15 -6.20
N ASP A 288 -0.96 -6.11 -5.47
CA ASP A 288 -0.84 -4.72 -5.98
C ASP A 288 0.63 -4.34 -6.19
N LYS A 289 1.14 -4.41 -7.44
CA LYS A 289 2.58 -4.31 -7.77
C LYS A 289 3.18 -2.89 -7.72
N HIS A 290 2.42 -1.84 -7.39
CA HIS A 290 2.82 -0.45 -7.67
C HIS A 290 3.27 0.42 -6.48
N THR A 291 3.35 -0.12 -5.25
CA THR A 291 3.62 0.65 -4.01
C THR A 291 4.79 0.10 -3.18
N SER A 292 5.87 0.84 -2.93
CA SER A 292 6.95 0.28 -2.09
C SER A 292 6.46 0.02 -0.65
N LEU A 293 7.03 -0.99 0.02
CA LEU A 293 6.69 -1.36 1.40
C LEU A 293 6.79 -0.18 2.38
N THR A 294 7.83 0.65 2.22
CA THR A 294 8.09 1.79 3.10
C THR A 294 7.33 3.05 2.74
N ALA A 295 6.95 3.24 1.46
CA ALA A 295 6.18 4.43 1.07
C ALA A 295 4.73 4.40 1.57
N SER A 296 4.22 3.21 1.90
CA SER A 296 2.83 3.00 2.31
C SER A 296 2.65 2.74 3.80
N TRP A 297 3.65 3.02 4.65
CA TRP A 297 3.44 2.90 6.10
C TRP A 297 2.30 3.85 6.52
N PRO A 298 1.28 3.37 7.24
CA PRO A 298 0.19 4.20 7.71
C PRO A 298 0.65 5.10 8.85
N PHE A 299 0.30 6.40 8.76
CA PHE A 299 0.57 7.41 9.78
C PHE A 299 -0.70 7.73 10.57
N TRP A 300 -0.55 8.37 11.74
CA TRP A 300 -1.69 8.79 12.56
C TRP A 300 -2.46 9.97 11.94
N ASP A 301 -3.73 10.10 12.32
CA ASP A 301 -4.60 11.17 11.85
C ASP A 301 -4.03 12.55 12.21
N GLY A 302 -4.01 13.46 11.24
CA GLY A 302 -3.45 14.80 11.40
C GLY A 302 -1.92 14.89 11.36
N CYS A 303 -1.19 13.81 11.04
CA CYS A 303 0.26 13.88 10.84
C CYS A 303 0.62 14.89 9.72
N PRO A 304 1.48 15.91 9.98
CA PRO A 304 1.92 16.86 8.97
C PRO A 304 2.68 16.18 7.82
N LEU A 305 2.40 16.60 6.59
CA LEU A 305 3.00 15.97 5.39
C LEU A 305 4.53 16.05 5.35
N TRP A 306 5.11 17.14 5.84
CA TRP A 306 6.58 17.28 5.90
C TRP A 306 7.21 16.24 6.84
N LEU A 307 6.55 15.94 7.96
CA LEU A 307 7.02 14.98 8.96
C LEU A 307 6.88 13.55 8.43
N GLU A 308 5.74 13.23 7.82
CA GLU A 308 5.54 11.96 7.12
C GLU A 308 6.63 11.72 6.07
N ASN A 309 6.90 12.72 5.23
CA ASN A 309 7.94 12.63 4.21
C ASN A 309 9.34 12.46 4.82
N ALA A 310 9.65 13.18 5.90
CA ALA A 310 10.92 13.05 6.61
C ALA A 310 11.12 11.64 7.19
N ILE A 311 10.08 11.07 7.82
CA ILE A 311 10.11 9.72 8.38
C ILE A 311 10.27 8.68 7.28
N LYS A 312 9.48 8.77 6.19
CA LYS A 312 9.60 7.86 5.03
C LYS A 312 10.97 7.93 4.39
N TRP A 313 11.52 9.14 4.26
CA TRP A 313 12.87 9.36 3.74
C TRP A 313 13.91 8.69 4.64
N TYR A 314 13.84 8.89 5.95
CA TYR A 314 14.78 8.25 6.88
C TYR A 314 14.64 6.73 6.91
N TYR A 315 13.43 6.16 6.85
CA TYR A 315 13.24 4.71 6.73
C TYR A 315 13.91 4.14 5.47
N THR A 316 13.92 4.90 4.37
CA THR A 316 14.64 4.50 3.16
C THR A 316 16.15 4.52 3.39
N ILE A 317 16.67 5.55 4.05
CA ILE A 317 18.10 5.61 4.43
C ILE A 317 18.48 4.45 5.36
N ALA A 318 17.63 4.12 6.33
CA ALA A 318 17.89 3.06 7.29
C ALA A 318 18.03 1.67 6.64
N GLN A 319 17.37 1.44 5.49
CA GLN A 319 17.59 0.22 4.69
C GLN A 319 18.99 0.17 4.07
N PHE A 320 19.53 1.30 3.61
CA PHE A 320 20.91 1.39 3.14
C PHE A 320 21.90 1.23 4.31
N GLN A 321 21.59 1.81 5.48
CA GLN A 321 22.36 1.65 6.70
C GLN A 321 22.52 0.17 7.06
N ALA A 322 21.41 -0.56 7.23
CA ALA A 322 21.41 -1.98 7.58
C ALA A 322 22.23 -2.84 6.60
N SER A 323 22.14 -2.55 5.30
CA SER A 323 22.86 -3.29 4.26
C SER A 323 24.34 -2.91 4.21
N SER A 324 24.69 -1.64 4.42
CA SER A 324 26.08 -1.20 4.48
C SER A 324 26.81 -1.77 5.71
N LEU A 325 26.15 -1.82 6.87
CA LEU A 325 26.68 -2.45 8.09
C LEU A 325 26.91 -3.96 7.95
N LEU A 326 26.28 -4.60 6.96
CA LEU A 326 26.55 -6.01 6.64
C LEU A 326 27.91 -6.18 5.94
N VAL A 327 28.22 -5.33 4.95
CA VAL A 327 29.32 -5.57 4.00
C VAL A 327 30.50 -4.61 4.15
N MET A 328 30.31 -3.45 4.78
CA MET A 328 31.35 -2.42 4.95
C MET A 328 32.04 -2.48 6.30
N THR A 329 31.42 -3.10 7.31
CA THR A 329 32.05 -3.28 8.62
C THR A 329 32.73 -4.64 8.71
N GLY A 330 33.74 -4.76 9.59
CA GLY A 330 34.57 -5.96 9.70
C GLY A 330 33.84 -7.20 10.21
N SER A 331 34.60 -8.23 10.57
CA SER A 331 34.09 -9.53 11.03
C SER A 331 33.47 -9.53 12.44
N SER A 332 33.02 -8.38 12.95
CA SER A 332 32.42 -8.28 14.29
C SER A 332 31.05 -8.94 14.34
N LEU A 333 30.90 -9.91 15.25
CA LEU A 333 29.65 -10.63 15.49
C LEU A 333 28.54 -9.71 16.01
N PHE A 334 28.89 -8.76 16.87
CA PHE A 334 27.93 -7.82 17.46
C PHE A 334 27.25 -6.95 16.40
N GLU A 335 28.02 -6.40 15.47
CA GLU A 335 27.47 -5.56 14.40
C GLU A 335 26.46 -6.32 13.53
N LYS A 336 26.78 -7.58 13.19
CA LYS A 336 25.88 -8.43 12.39
C LYS A 336 24.60 -8.77 13.17
N TYR A 337 24.72 -9.01 14.48
CA TYR A 337 23.58 -9.28 15.37
C TYR A 337 22.69 -8.04 15.58
N MET A 338 23.26 -6.87 15.87
CA MET A 338 22.50 -5.69 16.27
C MET A 338 21.54 -5.17 15.21
N VAL A 339 21.85 -5.40 13.92
CA VAL A 339 20.95 -5.02 12.83
C VAL A 339 19.69 -5.90 12.77
N ILE A 340 19.66 -7.05 13.44
CA ILE A 340 18.45 -7.89 13.57
C ILE A 340 17.40 -7.20 14.48
N PHE A 341 17.85 -6.40 15.45
CA PHE A 341 16.98 -5.82 16.47
C PHE A 341 15.82 -4.97 15.91
N PRO A 342 16.02 -3.99 15.01
CA PRO A 342 14.93 -3.16 14.50
C PRO A 342 13.85 -3.97 13.77
N PHE A 343 14.22 -5.07 13.10
CA PHE A 343 13.27 -5.97 12.42
C PHE A 343 12.36 -6.70 13.42
N GLN A 344 12.96 -7.28 14.47
CA GLN A 344 12.21 -7.94 15.53
C GLN A 344 11.37 -6.95 16.33
N PHE A 345 11.94 -5.78 16.64
CA PHE A 345 11.26 -4.73 17.38
C PHE A 345 10.08 -4.14 16.61
N ALA A 346 10.20 -3.93 15.30
CA ALA A 346 9.07 -3.51 14.46
C ALA A 346 7.92 -4.54 14.49
N SER A 347 8.23 -5.84 14.40
CA SER A 347 7.25 -6.93 14.53
C SER A 347 6.48 -6.83 15.85
N PHE A 348 7.24 -6.63 16.94
CA PHE A 348 6.69 -6.48 18.28
C PHE A 348 5.82 -5.22 18.41
N LEU A 349 6.31 -4.06 17.96
CA LEU A 349 5.54 -2.81 18.00
C LEU A 349 4.25 -2.89 17.19
N MET A 350 4.25 -3.54 16.01
CA MET A 350 3.02 -3.78 15.25
C MET A 350 2.04 -4.67 16.02
N THR A 351 2.55 -5.65 16.77
CA THR A 351 1.71 -6.48 17.65
C THR A 351 1.09 -5.64 18.78
N LEU A 352 1.84 -4.69 19.35
CA LEU A 352 1.32 -3.77 20.36
C LEU A 352 0.26 -2.82 19.78
N VAL A 353 0.45 -2.32 18.56
CA VAL A 353 -0.56 -1.52 17.84
C VAL A 353 -1.81 -2.36 17.58
N ARG A 354 -1.64 -3.57 17.05
CA ARG A 354 -2.70 -4.55 16.78
C ARG A 354 -3.53 -4.83 18.05
N LYS A 355 -2.87 -5.04 19.19
CA LYS A 355 -3.51 -5.28 20.50
C LYS A 355 -4.03 -4.00 21.17
N GLY A 356 -3.94 -2.84 20.50
CA GLY A 356 -4.43 -1.56 21.01
C GLY A 356 -3.69 -1.03 22.23
N ILE A 357 -2.46 -1.53 22.49
CA ILE A 357 -1.62 -1.15 23.63
C ILE A 357 -0.91 0.18 23.35
N ILE A 358 -0.46 0.41 22.11
CA ILE A 358 0.18 1.65 21.68
C ILE A 358 -0.48 2.22 20.42
N THR A 359 -0.28 3.50 20.14
CA THR A 359 -0.80 4.14 18.92
C THR A 359 0.14 3.98 17.72
N THR A 360 -0.33 4.30 16.51
CA THR A 360 0.51 4.44 15.30
C THR A 360 1.65 5.45 15.52
N ARG A 361 1.43 6.50 16.31
CA ARG A 361 2.47 7.46 16.68
C ARG A 361 3.54 6.82 17.56
N GLY A 362 3.11 6.07 18.58
CA GLY A 362 4.00 5.27 19.44
C GLY A 362 4.84 4.25 18.65
N PHE A 363 4.23 3.59 17.65
CA PHE A 363 4.95 2.72 16.72
C PHE A 363 6.08 3.45 16.00
N HIS A 364 5.78 4.58 15.34
CA HIS A 364 6.81 5.32 14.59
C HIS A 364 7.92 5.82 15.51
N ALA A 365 7.60 6.31 16.71
CA ALA A 365 8.59 6.76 17.69
C ALA A 365 9.52 5.61 18.13
N GLY A 366 8.95 4.47 18.49
CA GLY A 366 9.74 3.29 18.90
C GLY A 366 10.58 2.74 17.75
N TYR A 367 10.02 2.65 16.55
CA TYR A 367 10.74 2.11 15.40
C TYR A 367 11.89 3.04 14.95
N LEU A 368 11.65 4.35 14.87
CA LEU A 368 12.70 5.35 14.60
C LEU A 368 13.85 5.24 15.59
N TRP A 369 13.52 5.13 16.89
CA TRP A 369 14.50 4.94 17.94
C TRP A 369 15.35 3.69 17.71
N SER A 370 14.73 2.55 17.41
CA SER A 370 15.46 1.30 17.19
C SER A 370 16.44 1.37 16.01
N LEU A 371 16.06 2.02 14.91
CA LEU A 371 16.91 2.19 13.72
C LEU A 371 18.11 3.10 14.03
N TRP A 372 17.85 4.23 14.68
CA TRP A 372 18.89 5.21 15.01
C TRP A 372 19.89 4.69 16.04
N MET A 373 19.39 3.98 17.06
CA MET A 373 20.21 3.39 18.12
C MET A 373 21.25 2.41 17.55
N VAL A 374 20.87 1.53 16.60
CA VAL A 374 21.80 0.55 16.02
C VAL A 374 22.97 1.22 15.31
N VAL A 375 22.68 2.22 14.48
CA VAL A 375 23.72 2.97 13.75
C VAL A 375 24.68 3.63 14.71
N TRP A 376 24.14 4.24 15.77
CA TRP A 376 24.95 4.96 16.74
C TRP A 376 25.83 4.02 17.56
N LEU A 377 25.29 2.90 18.06
CA LEU A 377 26.07 1.92 18.83
C LEU A 377 27.25 1.34 18.03
N ILE A 378 27.09 1.17 16.72
CA ILE A 378 28.14 0.60 15.87
C ILE A 378 29.17 1.66 15.45
N LEU A 379 28.73 2.87 15.08
CA LEU A 379 29.63 3.88 14.51
C LEU A 379 30.24 4.85 15.53
N ALA A 380 29.53 5.16 16.62
CA ALA A 380 30.03 6.12 17.62
C ALA A 380 31.37 5.68 18.27
N PRO A 381 31.61 4.39 18.58
CA PRO A 381 32.90 3.94 19.10
C PRO A 381 34.06 4.13 18.12
N GLN A 382 33.79 4.17 16.82
CA GLN A 382 34.79 4.36 15.77
C GLN A 382 35.15 5.84 15.54
N GLY A 383 34.44 6.77 16.18
CA GLY A 383 34.69 8.20 16.15
C GLY A 383 33.61 9.01 15.43
N PRO A 384 33.32 10.25 15.90
CA PRO A 384 32.23 11.06 15.36
C PRO A 384 32.42 11.44 13.88
N SER A 385 33.67 11.56 13.41
CA SER A 385 33.98 11.83 12.00
C SER A 385 33.55 10.70 11.08
N LEU A 386 33.75 9.43 11.46
CA LEU A 386 33.32 8.28 10.67
C LEU A 386 31.80 8.15 10.66
N ALA A 387 31.14 8.45 11.78
CA ALA A 387 29.69 8.50 11.85
C ALA A 387 29.15 9.53 10.85
N VAL A 388 29.68 10.75 10.83
CA VAL A 388 29.30 11.81 9.86
C VAL A 388 29.61 11.41 8.42
N ALA A 389 30.78 10.83 8.15
CA ALA A 389 31.16 10.39 6.81
C ALA A 389 30.24 9.29 6.26
N SER A 390 29.81 8.36 7.12
CA SER A 390 28.89 7.28 6.75
C SER A 390 27.52 7.81 6.31
N TRP A 391 27.04 8.89 6.92
CA TRP A 391 25.82 9.56 6.50
C TRP A 391 25.90 10.13 5.09
N ALA A 392 27.04 10.71 4.72
CA ALA A 392 27.25 11.19 3.35
C ALA A 392 27.13 10.04 2.34
N VAL A 393 27.74 8.87 2.63
CA VAL A 393 27.63 7.68 1.79
C VAL A 393 26.18 7.22 1.63
N TRP A 394 25.40 7.15 2.72
CA TRP A 394 24.01 6.69 2.63
C TRP A 394 23.09 7.67 1.93
N ILE A 395 23.31 8.98 2.10
CA ILE A 395 22.61 10.02 1.34
C ILE A 395 22.97 9.90 -0.15
N MET A 396 24.24 9.64 -0.48
CA MET A 396 24.65 9.39 -1.87
C MET A 396 23.98 8.15 -2.46
N LEU A 397 23.94 7.03 -1.72
CA LEU A 397 23.23 5.81 -2.14
C LEU A 397 21.75 6.10 -2.45
N TYR A 398 21.09 6.89 -1.58
CA TYR A 398 19.72 7.35 -1.80
C TYR A 398 19.61 8.21 -3.07
N ILE A 399 20.51 9.17 -3.27
CA ILE A 399 20.54 10.03 -4.46
C ILE A 399 20.70 9.18 -5.72
N TRP A 400 21.69 8.28 -5.79
CA TRP A 400 21.89 7.40 -6.94
C TRP A 400 20.68 6.52 -7.22
N ARG A 401 20.09 5.95 -6.17
CA ARG A 401 18.84 5.18 -6.29
C ARG A 401 17.69 6.04 -6.81
N SER A 402 17.63 7.30 -6.43
CA SER A 402 16.61 8.27 -6.88
C SER A 402 16.78 8.68 -8.35
N TYR A 403 18.02 8.68 -8.87
CA TYR A 403 18.34 8.86 -10.29
C TYR A 403 18.14 7.61 -11.15
N GLY A 404 17.64 6.52 -10.55
CA GLY A 404 17.26 5.30 -11.26
C GLY A 404 18.33 4.21 -11.30
N LEU A 405 19.44 4.33 -10.55
CA LEU A 405 20.42 3.24 -10.44
C LEU A 405 19.73 2.00 -9.87
N SER A 406 19.96 0.84 -10.51
CA SER A 406 19.43 -0.43 -10.03
C SER A 406 19.94 -0.72 -8.61
N LYS A 407 19.07 -1.27 -7.75
CA LYS A 407 19.46 -1.67 -6.38
C LYS A 407 20.60 -2.70 -6.37
N TYR A 408 20.80 -3.45 -7.46
CA TYR A 408 21.90 -4.40 -7.63
C TYR A 408 23.22 -3.69 -7.99
N ALA A 409 23.15 -2.74 -8.93
CA ALA A 409 24.31 -1.96 -9.36
C ALA A 409 24.81 -1.02 -8.24
N LEU A 410 23.91 -0.60 -7.35
CA LEU A 410 24.23 0.22 -6.19
C LEU A 410 25.32 -0.41 -5.29
N TRP A 411 25.30 -1.73 -5.11
CA TRP A 411 26.27 -2.44 -4.25
C TRP A 411 27.54 -2.87 -4.99
N PHE A 412 27.58 -2.75 -6.32
CA PHE A 412 28.76 -3.08 -7.11
C PHE A 412 29.92 -2.11 -6.84
N GLY A 413 29.63 -0.81 -6.63
CA GLY A 413 30.63 0.19 -6.23
C GLY A 413 31.39 -0.17 -4.94
N PRO A 414 30.68 -0.38 -3.82
CA PRO A 414 31.28 -0.86 -2.57
C PRO A 414 32.07 -2.17 -2.72
N LEU A 415 31.55 -3.13 -3.50
CA LEU A 415 32.23 -4.41 -3.78
C LEU A 415 33.56 -4.19 -4.50
N LEU A 416 33.53 -3.43 -5.61
CA LEU A 416 34.71 -3.16 -6.42
C LEU A 416 35.77 -2.38 -5.64
N SER A 417 35.35 -1.40 -4.84
CA SER A 417 36.26 -0.64 -3.96
C SER A 417 37.02 -1.58 -3.01
N LYS A 418 36.31 -2.49 -2.32
CA LYS A 418 36.96 -3.50 -1.46
C LYS A 418 37.90 -4.43 -2.21
N MET A 419 37.53 -4.85 -3.43
CA MET A 419 38.41 -5.68 -4.27
C MET A 419 39.71 -4.94 -4.63
N LEU A 420 39.60 -3.68 -5.07
CA LEU A 420 40.75 -2.87 -5.47
C LEU A 420 41.68 -2.55 -4.29
N ALA A 421 41.12 -2.27 -3.12
CA ALA A 421 41.88 -2.10 -1.88
C ALA A 421 42.65 -3.38 -1.53
N TYR A 422 41.99 -4.55 -1.59
CA TYR A 422 42.64 -5.84 -1.32
C TYR A 422 43.83 -6.13 -2.25
N PHE A 423 43.67 -5.86 -3.55
CA PHE A 423 44.75 -6.05 -4.53
C PHE A 423 45.78 -4.90 -4.52
N LYS A 424 45.68 -3.95 -3.58
CA LYS A 424 46.55 -2.77 -3.46
C LYS A 424 46.66 -1.97 -4.77
N VAL A 425 45.60 -1.99 -5.57
CA VAL A 425 45.53 -1.22 -6.82
C VAL A 425 45.37 0.27 -6.50
N THR A 426 44.68 0.57 -5.40
CA THR A 426 44.56 1.92 -4.84
C THR A 426 45.36 2.04 -3.55
N PRO A 427 45.92 3.23 -3.24
CA PRO A 427 46.50 3.50 -1.92
C PRO A 427 45.47 3.27 -0.80
N ASP A 428 45.94 2.86 0.38
CA ASP A 428 45.14 2.73 1.61
C ASP A 428 44.73 4.12 2.15
N ASN A 429 43.90 4.83 1.37
CA ASN A 429 43.42 6.17 1.65
C ASN A 429 41.89 6.21 1.50
N PRO A 430 41.15 6.55 2.56
CA PRO A 430 39.68 6.52 2.55
C PRO A 430 39.05 7.51 1.54
N VAL A 431 39.76 8.58 1.18
CA VAL A 431 39.31 9.52 0.14
C VAL A 431 39.41 8.90 -1.25
N VAL A 432 40.45 8.12 -1.50
CA VAL A 432 40.64 7.40 -2.78
C VAL A 432 39.64 6.26 -2.91
N GLU A 433 39.37 5.52 -1.83
CA GLU A 433 38.31 4.50 -1.81
C GLU A 433 36.93 5.11 -2.12
N LEU A 434 36.60 6.24 -1.47
CA LEU A 434 35.34 6.95 -1.73
C LEU A 434 35.27 7.45 -3.18
N GLY A 435 36.35 8.04 -3.70
CA GLY A 435 36.43 8.47 -5.09
C GLY A 435 36.25 7.32 -6.09
N THR A 436 36.83 6.16 -5.78
CA THR A 436 36.70 4.93 -6.57
C THR A 436 35.25 4.42 -6.57
N MET A 437 34.58 4.43 -5.41
CA MET A 437 33.16 4.11 -5.32
C MET A 437 32.30 5.06 -6.16
N MET A 438 32.56 6.37 -6.09
CA MET A 438 31.84 7.38 -6.87
C MET A 438 32.01 7.18 -8.37
N LEU A 439 33.25 6.99 -8.83
CA LEU A 439 33.54 6.71 -10.24
C LEU A 439 32.83 5.44 -10.71
N THR A 440 32.83 4.39 -9.89
CA THR A 440 32.16 3.13 -10.22
C THR A 440 30.66 3.31 -10.38
N TRP A 441 30.00 4.09 -9.52
CA TRP A 441 28.56 4.38 -9.68
C TRP A 441 28.26 5.22 -10.92
N ILE A 442 29.10 6.20 -11.25
CA ILE A 442 28.98 6.99 -12.49
C ILE A 442 29.07 6.05 -13.70
N VAL A 443 30.07 5.17 -13.73
CA VAL A 443 30.25 4.19 -14.80
C VAL A 443 29.09 3.20 -14.85
N CYS A 444 28.63 2.66 -13.72
CA CYS A 444 27.48 1.76 -13.67
C CYS A 444 26.21 2.45 -14.19
N MET A 445 25.99 3.72 -13.84
CA MET A 445 24.88 4.50 -14.37
C MET A 445 25.01 4.72 -15.88
N ALA A 446 26.21 5.03 -16.38
CA ALA A 446 26.46 5.18 -17.80
C ALA A 446 26.21 3.87 -18.56
N ILE A 447 26.77 2.76 -18.09
CA ILE A 447 26.54 1.41 -18.65
C ILE A 447 25.06 1.05 -18.60
N GLN A 448 24.39 1.27 -17.47
CA GLN A 448 22.97 0.97 -17.32
C GLN A 448 22.12 1.81 -18.31
N LYS A 449 22.45 3.09 -18.52
CA LYS A 449 21.77 3.95 -19.49
C LYS A 449 22.12 3.60 -20.95
N LEU A 450 23.34 3.15 -21.22
CA LEU A 450 23.76 2.70 -22.55
C LEU A 450 23.08 1.37 -22.91
N ALA A 451 23.08 0.40 -21.98
CA ALA A 451 22.52 -0.92 -22.17
C ALA A 451 20.98 -0.93 -22.22
N MET A 452 20.31 -0.03 -21.49
CA MET A 452 18.84 0.05 -21.46
C MET A 452 18.29 1.15 -22.37
N GLY A 453 19.14 1.85 -23.13
CA GLY A 453 18.79 3.10 -23.81
C GLY A 453 18.45 4.23 -22.81
N PHE A 454 18.27 5.45 -23.30
CA PHE A 454 17.82 6.61 -22.50
C PHE A 454 16.42 6.42 -21.84
N ALA A 455 15.82 5.23 -21.94
CA ALA A 455 14.70 4.79 -21.13
C ALA A 455 15.15 4.51 -19.69
N THR A 456 15.63 5.53 -18.99
CA THR A 456 15.40 5.54 -17.54
C THR A 456 13.90 5.48 -17.36
N GLU A 457 13.38 4.36 -16.85
CA GLU A 457 12.08 4.34 -16.20
C GLU A 457 12.06 5.53 -15.23
N VAL A 458 11.47 6.64 -15.67
CA VAL A 458 10.78 7.51 -14.73
C VAL A 458 9.67 6.62 -14.24
N ARG A 459 9.93 5.88 -13.15
CA ARG A 459 8.90 5.19 -12.39
C ARG A 459 7.94 6.30 -12.03
N ALA A 460 6.87 6.47 -12.83
CA ALA A 460 6.01 7.64 -12.76
C ALA A 460 5.52 7.71 -11.33
N ARG A 461 6.00 8.71 -10.58
CA ARG A 461 5.62 8.83 -9.18
C ARG A 461 4.12 9.07 -9.22
N ARG A 462 3.36 8.23 -8.52
CA ARG A 462 1.90 8.37 -8.47
C ARG A 462 1.59 9.47 -7.47
N PHE A 463 0.82 10.46 -7.90
CA PHE A 463 0.49 11.59 -7.03
C PHE A 463 -0.63 11.20 -6.06
N LEU A 464 -1.70 10.61 -6.57
CA LEU A 464 -2.81 10.12 -5.77
C LEU A 464 -2.45 8.76 -5.14
N GLU A 465 -2.80 8.62 -3.86
CA GLU A 465 -2.74 7.38 -3.08
C GLU A 465 -4.10 7.19 -2.36
N ALA A 466 -4.26 6.14 -1.56
CA ALA A 466 -5.50 5.90 -0.81
C ALA A 466 -5.89 7.06 0.13
N ARG A 467 -4.92 7.91 0.54
CA ARG A 467 -5.16 9.10 1.35
C ARG A 467 -5.65 10.28 0.50
N HIS A 468 -6.59 11.05 1.04
CA HIS A 468 -7.16 12.21 0.36
C HIS A 468 -6.09 13.29 0.14
N LYS A 469 -5.94 13.75 -1.10
CA LYS A 469 -5.05 14.86 -1.49
C LYS A 469 -5.86 15.95 -2.19
N PRO A 470 -5.55 17.23 -1.95
CA PRO A 470 -6.23 18.33 -2.64
C PRO A 470 -5.67 18.51 -4.05
N LEU A 471 -6.53 18.46 -5.06
CA LEU A 471 -6.20 18.77 -6.45
C LEU A 471 -6.86 20.07 -6.87
N LYS A 472 -6.11 20.91 -7.59
CA LYS A 472 -6.59 22.19 -8.10
C LYS A 472 -7.35 21.97 -9.41
N LEU A 473 -8.58 22.49 -9.50
CA LEU A 473 -9.34 22.54 -10.74
C LEU A 473 -8.72 23.63 -11.64
N MET A 474 -8.20 23.22 -12.79
CA MET A 474 -7.60 24.15 -13.77
C MET A 474 -8.63 24.73 -14.70
N LYS A 475 -9.52 23.88 -15.22
CA LYS A 475 -10.49 24.26 -16.24
C LYS A 475 -11.76 23.43 -16.15
N LYS A 476 -12.89 24.05 -16.44
CA LYS A 476 -14.21 23.45 -16.62
C LYS A 476 -14.71 23.71 -18.04
N GLU A 477 -15.03 22.65 -18.77
CA GLU A 477 -15.44 22.74 -20.18
C GLU A 477 -16.73 21.95 -20.39
N LYS A 478 -17.78 22.62 -20.86
CA LYS A 478 -19.06 21.96 -21.16
C LYS A 478 -18.92 21.22 -22.50
N ILE A 479 -19.11 19.91 -22.49
CA ILE A 479 -18.89 19.03 -23.64
C ILE A 479 -20.21 18.70 -24.35
N SER A 480 -21.27 18.45 -23.58
CA SER A 480 -22.62 18.25 -24.12
C SER A 480 -23.66 18.89 -23.19
N GLU A 481 -24.95 18.70 -23.47
CA GLU A 481 -26.02 19.13 -22.56
C GLU A 481 -25.87 18.54 -21.16
N THR A 482 -25.30 17.32 -21.06
CA THR A 482 -25.18 16.59 -19.80
C THR A 482 -23.76 16.33 -19.35
N PHE A 483 -22.73 16.47 -20.20
CA PHE A 483 -21.34 16.22 -19.79
C PHE A 483 -20.53 17.50 -19.67
N THR A 484 -19.78 17.59 -18.57
CA THR A 484 -18.79 18.63 -18.31
C THR A 484 -17.45 17.99 -17.98
N LEU A 485 -16.40 18.41 -18.68
CA LEU A 485 -15.02 17.99 -18.44
C LEU A 485 -14.38 18.90 -17.40
N LEU A 486 -13.79 18.30 -16.37
CA LEU A 486 -13.06 18.96 -15.31
C LEU A 486 -11.60 18.54 -15.38
N LYS A 487 -10.70 19.49 -15.65
CA LYS A 487 -9.26 19.23 -15.74
C LYS A 487 -8.57 19.62 -14.45
N PHE A 488 -7.88 18.67 -13.81
CA PHE A 488 -7.17 18.91 -12.55
C PHE A 488 -5.66 18.93 -12.75
N GLU A 489 -5.00 19.82 -12.02
CA GLU A 489 -3.54 19.93 -11.98
C GLU A 489 -2.93 18.71 -11.28
N VAL A 490 -1.97 18.07 -11.95
CA VAL A 490 -1.09 17.08 -11.33
C VAL A 490 0.28 17.75 -11.11
N PRO A 491 0.92 17.61 -9.93
CA PRO A 491 2.20 18.25 -9.68
C PRO A 491 3.31 17.81 -10.64
N THR A 492 4.26 18.71 -10.89
CA THR A 492 5.42 18.46 -11.75
C THR A 492 6.18 17.20 -11.33
N GLY A 493 6.47 16.32 -12.30
CA GLY A 493 7.14 15.03 -12.05
C GLY A 493 6.20 13.87 -11.69
N TYR A 494 4.89 14.13 -11.64
CA TYR A 494 3.86 13.11 -11.46
C TYR A 494 2.96 13.02 -12.70
N THR A 495 2.21 11.92 -12.80
CA THR A 495 1.19 11.69 -13.85
C THR A 495 -0.16 11.39 -13.21
N ALA A 496 -1.24 11.39 -13.99
CA ALA A 496 -2.57 10.98 -13.55
C ALA A 496 -2.50 9.64 -12.78
N GLY A 497 -1.75 8.67 -13.30
CA GLY A 497 -1.36 7.45 -12.60
C GLY A 497 -2.53 6.53 -12.24
N ILE A 498 -3.66 6.66 -12.94
CA ILE A 498 -4.86 5.83 -12.78
C ILE A 498 -4.96 4.91 -13.99
N ASN A 499 -4.74 3.62 -13.80
CA ASN A 499 -4.78 2.64 -14.88
C ASN A 499 -6.24 2.33 -15.29
N PRO A 500 -6.52 1.93 -16.54
CA PRO A 500 -7.85 1.48 -16.92
C PRO A 500 -8.26 0.26 -16.07
N GLY A 501 -9.43 0.35 -15.46
CA GLY A 501 -9.95 -0.54 -14.42
C GLY A 501 -10.18 0.21 -13.11
N GLN A 502 -9.36 1.23 -12.90
CA GLN A 502 -9.30 1.98 -11.65
C GLN A 502 -10.05 3.30 -11.75
N HIS A 503 -10.40 3.85 -10.59
CA HIS A 503 -11.10 5.12 -10.48
C HIS A 503 -10.55 5.96 -9.31
N VAL A 504 -10.91 7.24 -9.29
CA VAL A 504 -10.66 8.13 -8.15
C VAL A 504 -11.94 8.30 -7.35
N LYS A 505 -11.81 8.51 -6.04
CA LYS A 505 -12.88 8.95 -5.16
C LYS A 505 -12.76 10.46 -4.98
N VAL A 506 -13.81 11.19 -5.36
CA VAL A 506 -13.91 12.64 -5.21
C VAL A 506 -14.77 12.96 -4.00
N HIS A 507 -14.27 13.85 -3.15
CA HIS A 507 -14.87 14.20 -1.88
C HIS A 507 -15.49 15.59 -1.95
N VAL A 508 -16.82 15.65 -1.86
CA VAL A 508 -17.63 16.88 -2.03
C VAL A 508 -18.50 17.13 -0.80
N PRO A 509 -18.88 18.38 -0.52
CA PRO A 509 -19.89 18.68 0.49
C PRO A 509 -21.21 17.95 0.25
N ASN A 510 -21.79 17.38 1.30
CA ASN A 510 -23.06 16.69 1.24
C ASN A 510 -24.23 17.67 1.16
N LEU A 511 -24.72 17.93 -0.07
CA LEU A 511 -25.87 18.80 -0.29
C LEU A 511 -27.18 18.28 0.32
N SER A 512 -27.26 16.99 0.64
CA SER A 512 -28.46 16.36 1.21
C SER A 512 -28.41 16.21 2.74
N LYS A 513 -27.36 16.73 3.40
CA LYS A 513 -27.24 16.68 4.86
C LYS A 513 -28.43 17.38 5.51
N GLY A 514 -29.12 16.68 6.40
CA GLY A 514 -30.29 17.22 7.12
C GLY A 514 -31.62 17.13 6.37
N HIS A 515 -31.63 16.68 5.11
CA HIS A 515 -32.86 16.43 4.36
C HIS A 515 -33.37 15.01 4.62
N LYS A 516 -34.63 14.90 5.06
CA LYS A 516 -35.32 13.60 5.27
C LYS A 516 -35.58 12.87 3.95
N ASP A 517 -35.97 13.63 2.94
CA ASP A 517 -36.25 13.15 1.60
C ASP A 517 -35.33 13.84 0.59
N TRP A 518 -34.93 13.11 -0.44
CA TRP A 518 -34.16 13.62 -1.57
C TRP A 518 -34.68 12.99 -2.85
N ASN A 519 -35.01 13.82 -3.84
CA ASN A 519 -35.66 13.40 -5.08
C ASN A 519 -36.96 12.62 -4.86
N LYS A 520 -37.83 13.11 -3.96
CA LYS A 520 -39.13 12.51 -3.59
C LYS A 520 -39.04 11.08 -3.03
N ALA A 521 -37.85 10.65 -2.61
CA ALA A 521 -37.62 9.37 -1.95
C ALA A 521 -36.90 9.59 -0.63
N THR A 522 -37.05 8.65 0.31
CA THR A 522 -36.33 8.68 1.59
C THR A 522 -34.83 8.80 1.34
N ASN A 523 -34.20 9.76 2.00
CA ASN A 523 -32.78 10.01 1.84
C ASN A 523 -31.96 8.93 2.59
N LEU A 524 -31.46 7.95 1.83
CA LEU A 524 -30.61 6.88 2.37
C LEU A 524 -29.14 7.30 2.55
N GLU A 525 -28.77 8.53 2.19
CA GLU A 525 -27.39 8.99 2.39
C GLU A 525 -27.11 9.30 3.85
N GLU A 526 -25.90 8.95 4.29
CA GLU A 526 -25.46 9.31 5.63
C GLU A 526 -25.43 10.85 5.80
N PRO A 527 -25.78 11.37 6.99
CA PRO A 527 -25.75 12.80 7.30
C PRO A 527 -24.32 13.33 7.56
N VAL A 528 -23.35 12.84 6.78
CA VAL A 528 -21.94 13.26 6.82
C VAL A 528 -21.75 14.60 6.12
N GLU A 529 -20.71 15.34 6.49
CA GLU A 529 -20.38 16.63 5.85
C GLU A 529 -19.84 16.47 4.44
N ILE A 530 -19.13 15.38 4.19
CA ILE A 530 -18.43 15.13 2.94
C ILE A 530 -18.90 13.79 2.39
N LEU A 531 -19.45 13.80 1.17
CA LEU A 531 -19.75 12.62 0.39
C LEU A 531 -18.56 12.24 -0.48
N SER A 532 -18.27 10.94 -0.55
CA SER A 532 -17.28 10.38 -1.48
C SER A 532 -18.00 9.73 -2.66
N ARG A 533 -17.57 10.01 -3.88
CA ARG A 533 -18.12 9.40 -5.11
C ARG A 533 -17.01 8.99 -6.06
N SER A 534 -17.19 7.82 -6.68
CA SER A 534 -16.24 7.28 -7.65
C SER A 534 -16.40 7.94 -9.02
N TYR A 535 -15.29 8.35 -9.61
CA TYR A 535 -15.21 8.86 -10.98
C TYR A 535 -14.01 8.24 -11.68
N THR A 536 -14.21 7.75 -12.90
CA THR A 536 -13.15 7.23 -13.74
C THR A 536 -12.55 8.39 -14.53
N PRO A 537 -11.26 8.71 -14.37
CA PRO A 537 -10.60 9.69 -15.22
C PRO A 537 -10.62 9.25 -16.68
N VAL A 538 -10.85 10.19 -17.60
CA VAL A 538 -10.77 9.95 -19.05
C VAL A 538 -9.39 10.28 -19.61
N SER A 539 -8.54 10.93 -18.82
CA SER A 539 -7.11 11.11 -19.13
C SER A 539 -6.38 9.77 -19.06
N ALA A 540 -5.48 9.52 -20.01
CA ALA A 540 -4.60 8.35 -19.97
C ALA A 540 -3.71 8.33 -18.72
N THR A 541 -3.23 7.14 -18.37
CA THR A 541 -2.40 6.90 -17.18
C THR A 541 -1.21 7.86 -17.08
N THR A 542 -0.57 8.15 -18.22
CA THR A 542 0.66 8.97 -18.29
C THR A 542 0.39 10.48 -18.42
N SER A 543 -0.88 10.89 -18.45
CA SER A 543 -1.26 12.29 -18.66
C SER A 543 -0.71 13.20 -17.56
N PRO A 544 -0.24 14.43 -17.90
CA PRO A 544 0.16 15.44 -16.92
C PRO A 544 -1.04 16.13 -16.24
N THR A 545 -2.26 15.81 -16.67
CA THR A 545 -3.50 16.27 -16.03
C THR A 545 -4.38 15.08 -15.69
N LEU A 546 -5.19 15.24 -14.63
CA LEU A 546 -6.23 14.29 -14.28
C LEU A 546 -7.57 14.85 -14.76
N ASP A 547 -8.15 14.24 -15.79
CA ASP A 547 -9.35 14.76 -16.44
C ASP A 547 -10.57 13.92 -16.05
N LEU A 548 -11.56 14.55 -15.39
CA LEU A 548 -12.82 13.91 -15.01
C LEU A 548 -13.95 14.39 -15.91
N MET A 549 -14.56 13.47 -16.66
CA MET A 549 -15.79 13.74 -17.41
C MET A 549 -17.00 13.43 -16.50
N VAL A 550 -17.70 14.48 -16.07
CA VAL A 550 -18.81 14.38 -15.11
C VAL A 550 -20.13 14.58 -15.82
N ARG A 551 -21.06 13.63 -15.64
CA ARG A 551 -22.45 13.82 -16.05
C ARG A 551 -23.19 14.70 -15.04
N HIS A 552 -23.74 15.81 -15.50
CA HIS A 552 -24.58 16.72 -14.74
C HIS A 552 -25.98 16.13 -14.58
N TYR A 553 -26.44 16.10 -13.33
CA TYR A 553 -27.83 15.84 -12.99
C TYR A 553 -28.40 17.14 -12.39
N PRO A 554 -28.97 18.04 -13.22
CA PRO A 554 -29.45 19.35 -12.77
C PRO A 554 -30.68 19.22 -11.87
N LYS A 555 -30.92 20.26 -11.08
CA LYS A 555 -32.17 20.42 -10.30
C LYS A 555 -33.35 20.61 -11.24
N ASN A 556 -34.54 20.22 -10.81
CA ASN A 556 -35.79 20.36 -11.56
C ASN A 556 -35.77 19.74 -12.97
N ALA A 557 -34.92 18.74 -13.22
CA ALA A 557 -35.00 17.97 -14.45
C ALA A 557 -36.41 17.34 -14.54
N GLU A 558 -37.04 17.38 -15.71
CA GLU A 558 -38.45 17.00 -15.98
C GLU A 558 -38.86 15.60 -15.47
N ARG A 559 -37.91 14.76 -15.04
CA ARG A 559 -38.09 13.34 -14.72
C ARG A 559 -37.76 12.97 -13.27
N GLY A 560 -38.50 13.53 -12.32
CA GLY A 560 -38.63 12.93 -10.98
C GLY A 560 -37.41 13.06 -10.05
N PHE A 561 -36.36 13.80 -10.44
CA PHE A 561 -35.22 14.12 -9.59
C PHE A 561 -35.12 15.65 -9.35
N PRO A 562 -36.08 16.26 -8.62
CA PRO A 562 -36.15 17.71 -8.42
C PRO A 562 -34.91 18.32 -7.74
N ASP A 563 -34.26 17.57 -6.85
CA ASP A 563 -33.12 18.04 -6.08
C ASP A 563 -31.77 17.85 -6.80
N GLY A 564 -31.77 17.14 -7.94
CA GLY A 564 -30.60 16.88 -8.76
C GLY A 564 -29.61 15.87 -8.15
N GLY A 565 -28.40 15.82 -8.71
CA GLY A 565 -27.34 14.92 -8.28
C GLY A 565 -26.37 15.58 -7.29
N ARG A 566 -26.25 14.99 -6.09
CA ARG A 566 -25.48 15.56 -4.97
C ARG A 566 -24.07 16.04 -5.35
N ALA A 567 -23.26 15.13 -5.92
CA ALA A 567 -21.87 15.44 -6.27
C ALA A 567 -21.71 16.17 -7.60
N SER A 568 -22.47 15.76 -8.63
CA SER A 568 -22.41 16.38 -9.96
C SER A 568 -22.80 17.85 -9.91
N THR A 569 -23.87 18.19 -9.19
CA THR A 569 -24.36 19.56 -9.03
C THR A 569 -23.32 20.42 -8.30
N PHE A 570 -22.70 19.91 -7.23
CA PHE A 570 -21.63 20.65 -6.55
C PHE A 570 -20.44 20.91 -7.48
N MET A 571 -19.91 19.89 -8.15
CA MET A 571 -18.73 20.04 -9.00
C MET A 571 -18.97 20.96 -10.20
N ILE A 572 -20.19 20.95 -10.76
CA ILE A 572 -20.51 21.71 -11.96
C ILE A 572 -20.96 23.13 -11.62
N GLU A 573 -21.81 23.32 -10.61
CA GLU A 573 -22.41 24.63 -10.30
C GLU A 573 -21.63 25.41 -9.24
N LYS A 574 -20.96 24.73 -8.29
CA LYS A 574 -20.34 25.39 -7.11
C LYS A 574 -18.82 25.40 -7.11
N LEU A 575 -18.17 24.39 -7.69
CA LEU A 575 -16.71 24.32 -7.73
C LEU A 575 -16.15 25.30 -8.76
N ALA A 576 -15.50 26.38 -8.30
CA ALA A 576 -14.90 27.39 -9.17
C ALA A 576 -13.54 26.94 -9.73
N GLU A 577 -13.17 27.41 -10.92
CA GLU A 577 -11.79 27.23 -11.43
C GLU A 577 -10.78 27.86 -10.45
N GLY A 578 -9.61 27.23 -10.31
CA GLY A 578 -8.59 27.60 -9.34
C GLY A 578 -8.81 27.04 -7.92
N SER A 579 -10.03 26.59 -7.58
CA SER A 579 -10.32 25.97 -6.28
C SER A 579 -9.76 24.55 -6.17
N LYS A 580 -9.56 24.07 -4.93
CA LYS A 580 -9.07 22.72 -4.65
C LYS A 580 -10.21 21.82 -4.19
N ILE A 581 -10.17 20.55 -4.62
CA ILE A 581 -11.07 19.49 -4.16
C ILE A 581 -10.27 18.28 -3.68
N LEU A 582 -10.75 17.60 -2.66
CA LEU A 582 -10.10 16.40 -2.13
C LEU A 582 -10.40 15.20 -3.01
N MET A 583 -9.37 14.47 -3.41
CA MET A 583 -9.47 13.21 -4.15
C MET A 583 -8.55 12.14 -3.57
N SER A 584 -8.90 10.88 -3.75
CA SER A 584 -8.04 9.72 -3.46
C SER A 584 -8.12 8.67 -4.56
N GLY A 585 -7.09 7.85 -4.69
CA GLY A 585 -7.02 6.78 -5.69
C GLY A 585 -5.59 6.30 -5.89
N PRO A 586 -5.36 5.27 -6.71
CA PRO A 586 -6.37 4.53 -7.45
C PRO A 586 -7.20 3.59 -6.56
N HIS A 587 -8.49 3.48 -6.86
CA HIS A 587 -9.40 2.50 -6.28
C HIS A 587 -9.88 1.54 -7.36
N GLY A 588 -10.25 0.31 -6.99
CA GLY A 588 -10.64 -0.74 -7.95
C GLY A 588 -9.45 -1.48 -8.57
N HIS A 589 -9.75 -2.61 -9.19
CA HIS A 589 -8.76 -3.46 -9.84
C HIS A 589 -8.43 -2.95 -11.25
N GLN A 590 -7.16 -3.04 -11.65
CA GLN A 590 -6.78 -2.77 -13.03
C GLN A 590 -7.38 -3.84 -13.94
N LEU A 591 -7.95 -3.38 -15.06
CA LEU A 591 -8.65 -4.22 -16.01
C LEU A 591 -7.83 -4.40 -17.29
N TYR A 592 -7.14 -3.36 -17.75
CA TYR A 592 -6.29 -3.41 -18.94
C TYR A 592 -4.83 -3.25 -18.55
N TYR A 593 -3.98 -4.19 -18.99
CA TYR A 593 -2.54 -4.21 -18.74
C TYR A 593 -1.71 -3.81 -19.97
N GLY A 594 -2.39 -3.56 -21.09
CA GLY A 594 -1.80 -3.14 -22.34
C GLY A 594 -1.57 -4.25 -23.34
N GLN A 595 -1.40 -3.90 -24.62
CA GLN A 595 -1.19 -4.84 -25.73
C GLN A 595 -2.23 -5.97 -25.80
N GLY A 596 -3.51 -5.61 -25.66
CA GLY A 596 -4.61 -6.57 -25.68
C GLY A 596 -4.74 -7.43 -24.41
N ASN A 597 -3.95 -7.19 -23.36
CA ASN A 597 -4.02 -7.97 -22.13
C ASN A 597 -5.09 -7.41 -21.18
N PHE A 598 -6.12 -8.21 -20.93
CA PHE A 598 -7.21 -7.87 -20.02
C PHE A 598 -7.32 -8.84 -18.87
N LEU A 599 -7.52 -8.33 -17.66
CA LEU A 599 -7.87 -9.14 -16.51
C LEU A 599 -9.38 -9.28 -16.41
N VAL A 600 -9.89 -10.48 -16.68
CA VAL A 600 -11.31 -10.82 -16.58
C VAL A 600 -11.50 -11.82 -15.45
N GLY A 601 -12.07 -11.37 -14.34
CA GLY A 601 -12.10 -12.14 -13.10
C GLY A 601 -10.69 -12.34 -12.55
N LYS A 602 -10.19 -13.58 -12.56
CA LYS A 602 -8.81 -13.93 -12.16
C LYS A 602 -7.90 -14.29 -13.34
N ASN A 603 -8.44 -14.30 -14.56
CA ASN A 603 -7.75 -14.79 -15.74
C ASN A 603 -7.24 -13.62 -16.59
N MET A 604 -6.00 -13.74 -17.06
CA MET A 604 -5.47 -12.85 -18.09
C MET A 604 -5.96 -13.35 -19.46
N VAL A 605 -6.62 -12.48 -20.20
CA VAL A 605 -7.16 -12.75 -21.53
C VAL A 605 -6.40 -11.91 -22.55
N HIS A 606 -5.88 -12.56 -23.58
CA HIS A 606 -5.17 -11.92 -24.68
C HIS A 606 -6.15 -11.60 -25.82
N ALA A 607 -6.73 -10.41 -25.80
CA ALA A 607 -7.80 -10.01 -26.70
C ALA A 607 -7.26 -9.35 -27.99
N ARG A 608 -7.69 -9.87 -29.15
CA ARG A 608 -7.48 -9.26 -30.47
C ARG A 608 -8.57 -8.26 -30.83
N ALA A 609 -9.77 -8.45 -30.29
CA ALA A 609 -10.90 -7.56 -30.48
C ALA A 609 -11.57 -7.27 -29.13
N CYS A 610 -12.09 -6.05 -29.00
CA CYS A 610 -12.73 -5.60 -27.78
C CYS A 610 -14.04 -4.86 -28.07
N GLY A 611 -15.09 -5.16 -27.32
CA GLY A 611 -16.38 -4.45 -27.40
C GLY A 611 -16.76 -3.79 -26.08
N ALA A 612 -17.54 -2.72 -26.13
CA ALA A 612 -17.99 -2.01 -24.93
C ALA A 612 -19.45 -1.56 -25.03
N LEU A 613 -20.28 -2.01 -24.08
CA LEU A 613 -21.66 -1.59 -23.87
C LEU A 613 -21.70 -0.60 -22.70
N ALA A 614 -21.93 0.68 -23.03
CA ALA A 614 -21.87 1.78 -22.08
C ALA A 614 -23.21 2.49 -21.95
N GLY A 615 -23.77 2.55 -20.74
CA GLY A 615 -25.00 3.30 -20.44
C GLY A 615 -24.70 4.64 -19.77
N GLY A 616 -25.07 5.76 -20.41
CA GLY A 616 -24.92 7.10 -19.85
C GLY A 616 -23.47 7.43 -19.48
N SER A 617 -23.20 7.71 -18.19
CA SER A 617 -21.86 7.99 -17.67
C SER A 617 -20.94 6.78 -17.62
N GLY A 618 -21.45 5.56 -17.85
CA GLY A 618 -20.64 4.34 -17.98
C GLY A 618 -19.69 4.35 -19.19
N ILE A 619 -19.70 5.42 -20.00
CA ILE A 619 -18.76 5.62 -21.11
C ILE A 619 -17.35 6.02 -20.64
N THR A 620 -17.20 6.61 -19.46
CA THR A 620 -15.90 7.13 -19.00
C THR A 620 -14.82 6.06 -18.82
N PRO A 621 -15.10 4.84 -18.30
CA PRO A 621 -14.09 3.79 -18.25
C PRO A 621 -13.70 3.23 -19.63
N VAL A 622 -14.63 3.28 -20.58
CA VAL A 622 -14.38 2.90 -21.98
C VAL A 622 -13.42 3.89 -22.63
N LEU A 623 -13.67 5.19 -22.47
CA LEU A 623 -12.77 6.24 -22.97
C LEU A 623 -11.38 6.17 -22.33
N ALA A 624 -11.30 5.90 -21.02
CA ALA A 624 -10.02 5.71 -20.33
C ALA A 624 -9.20 4.57 -20.93
N THR A 625 -9.86 3.44 -21.22
CA THR A 625 -9.23 2.27 -21.85
C THR A 625 -8.79 2.58 -23.29
N LEU A 626 -9.66 3.25 -24.06
CA LEU A 626 -9.37 3.63 -25.44
C LEU A 626 -8.17 4.59 -25.54
N GLN A 627 -8.08 5.56 -24.63
CA GLN A 627 -6.95 6.49 -24.53
C GLN A 627 -5.62 5.78 -24.22
N ASP A 628 -5.65 4.77 -23.35
CA ASP A 628 -4.44 3.99 -23.01
C ASP A 628 -3.99 3.12 -24.19
N ILE A 629 -4.94 2.49 -24.93
CA ILE A 629 -4.68 1.75 -26.17
C ILE A 629 -4.04 2.64 -27.23
N TRP A 630 -4.54 3.85 -27.43
CA TRP A 630 -3.95 4.81 -28.38
C TRP A 630 -2.53 5.23 -28.00
N GLN A 631 -2.28 5.44 -26.71
CA GLN A 631 -0.93 5.75 -26.23
C GLN A 631 0.05 4.57 -26.31
N GLU A 632 -0.41 3.33 -26.36
CA GLU A 632 0.44 2.15 -26.59
C GLU A 632 1.12 2.16 -27.94
N GLY A 633 0.42 2.61 -28.98
CA GLY A 633 1.01 2.78 -30.31
C GLY A 633 2.21 3.73 -30.33
N ARG A 634 2.37 4.56 -29.30
CA ARG A 634 3.49 5.51 -29.12
C ARG A 634 4.64 4.95 -28.28
N ARG A 635 4.46 3.83 -27.58
CA ARG A 635 5.49 3.23 -26.72
C ARG A 635 6.36 2.29 -27.55
N ASP A 636 7.63 2.63 -27.75
CA ASP A 636 8.65 1.69 -28.24
C ASP A 636 8.94 0.68 -27.12
N VAL A 637 8.12 -0.37 -27.02
CA VAL A 637 8.20 -1.38 -25.95
C VAL A 637 9.42 -2.26 -26.22
N ARG A 638 10.58 -1.90 -25.66
CA ARG A 638 11.75 -2.79 -25.66
C ARG A 638 11.80 -3.66 -24.41
N ASP A 639 11.77 -4.96 -24.67
CA ASP A 639 12.34 -6.11 -23.96
C ASP A 639 11.95 -6.46 -22.51
N ARG A 640 11.54 -5.52 -21.65
CA ARG A 640 11.29 -5.88 -20.23
C ARG A 640 9.85 -6.30 -19.93
N ASP A 641 8.87 -5.71 -20.61
CA ASP A 641 7.47 -6.11 -20.47
C ASP A 641 7.17 -7.47 -21.13
N GLN A 642 8.00 -7.92 -22.09
CA GLN A 642 7.83 -9.21 -22.77
C GLN A 642 7.87 -10.43 -21.82
N ARG A 643 8.53 -10.33 -20.65
CA ARG A 643 8.56 -11.44 -19.67
C ARG A 643 7.25 -11.63 -18.90
N ILE A 644 6.38 -10.61 -18.87
CA ILE A 644 5.04 -10.69 -18.26
C ILE A 644 3.98 -10.97 -19.35
N LEU A 645 4.22 -10.51 -20.57
CA LEU A 645 3.25 -10.51 -21.67
C LEU A 645 3.28 -11.79 -22.53
N GLY A 646 4.22 -12.71 -22.27
CA GLY A 646 4.47 -13.85 -23.15
C GLY A 646 5.00 -13.38 -24.52
N GLU A 647 5.47 -14.31 -25.34
CA GLU A 647 6.00 -14.04 -26.70
C GLU A 647 4.93 -13.51 -27.69
N GLN A 648 3.71 -13.24 -27.23
CA GLN A 648 2.57 -12.86 -28.07
C GLN A 648 2.03 -11.47 -27.69
N ALA A 649 2.80 -10.43 -27.96
CA ALA A 649 2.26 -9.06 -27.99
C ALA A 649 1.20 -8.97 -29.10
N ILE A 650 -0.07 -8.85 -28.73
CA ILE A 650 -1.18 -8.75 -29.68
C ILE A 650 -1.57 -7.28 -29.83
N LYS A 651 -1.33 -6.71 -31.01
CA LYS A 651 -1.90 -5.40 -31.37
C LYS A 651 -3.43 -5.57 -31.47
N MET A 652 -4.18 -4.73 -30.74
CA MET A 652 -5.63 -4.68 -30.82
C MET A 652 -6.03 -4.40 -32.27
N LYS A 653 -6.79 -5.32 -32.88
CA LYS A 653 -7.20 -5.21 -34.29
C LYS A 653 -8.52 -4.47 -34.45
N GLU A 654 -9.32 -4.44 -33.40
CA GLU A 654 -10.66 -3.89 -33.47
C GLU A 654 -11.16 -3.45 -32.10
N PHE A 655 -11.83 -2.30 -32.06
CA PHE A 655 -12.56 -1.85 -30.89
C PHE A 655 -14.00 -1.48 -31.31
N ALA A 656 -15.00 -1.87 -30.53
CA ALA A 656 -16.40 -1.55 -30.79
C ALA A 656 -17.04 -0.89 -29.56
N ILE A 657 -17.80 0.18 -29.77
CA ILE A 657 -18.50 0.91 -28.70
C ILE A 657 -19.97 1.01 -29.05
N MET A 658 -20.83 0.63 -28.12
CA MET A 658 -22.24 0.93 -28.13
C MET A 658 -22.57 1.83 -26.94
N HIS A 659 -22.80 3.11 -27.19
CA HIS A 659 -23.16 4.10 -26.18
C HIS A 659 -24.66 4.31 -26.14
N VAL A 660 -25.27 4.04 -24.99
CA VAL A 660 -26.72 4.08 -24.79
C VAL A 660 -27.08 5.33 -23.99
N THR A 661 -27.90 6.19 -24.60
CA THR A 661 -28.37 7.45 -24.02
C THR A 661 -29.89 7.54 -24.05
N ARG A 662 -30.44 8.57 -23.40
CA ARG A 662 -31.89 8.83 -23.42
C ARG A 662 -32.33 9.68 -24.60
N SER A 663 -31.52 10.63 -25.03
CA SER A 663 -31.72 11.46 -26.21
C SER A 663 -30.42 11.52 -27.03
N ALA A 664 -30.53 11.97 -28.29
CA ALA A 664 -29.36 12.21 -29.13
C ALA A 664 -28.48 13.35 -28.60
N SER A 665 -29.08 14.39 -28.00
CA SER A 665 -28.37 15.53 -27.41
C SER A 665 -27.48 15.18 -26.21
N GLU A 666 -27.72 14.04 -25.57
CA GLU A 666 -26.88 13.52 -24.48
C GLU A 666 -25.61 12.81 -24.97
N ALA A 667 -25.55 12.42 -26.25
CA ALA A 667 -24.41 11.69 -26.79
C ALA A 667 -23.16 12.59 -26.88
N LEU A 668 -21.98 11.96 -26.81
CA LEU A 668 -20.72 12.65 -27.06
C LEU A 668 -20.52 12.81 -28.57
N SER A 669 -19.85 13.89 -28.99
CA SER A 669 -19.46 14.07 -30.39
C SER A 669 -18.50 12.96 -30.84
N SER A 670 -18.48 12.68 -32.15
CA SER A 670 -17.60 11.68 -32.75
C SER A 670 -16.10 11.97 -32.54
N GLU A 671 -15.74 13.22 -32.26
CA GLU A 671 -14.37 13.64 -31.95
C GLU A 671 -13.82 12.97 -30.68
N TRP A 672 -14.66 12.68 -29.68
CA TRP A 672 -14.24 12.00 -28.44
C TRP A 672 -13.90 10.52 -28.64
N TYR A 673 -14.33 9.97 -29.77
CA TYR A 673 -14.09 8.60 -30.19
C TYR A 673 -12.99 8.51 -31.26
N SER A 674 -12.48 9.65 -31.72
CA SER A 674 -11.45 9.71 -32.75
C SER A 674 -10.06 9.79 -32.11
N PRO A 675 -9.07 9.03 -32.61
CA PRO A 675 -7.69 9.18 -32.14
C PRO A 675 -7.16 10.57 -32.49
N PRO A 676 -6.18 11.10 -31.73
CA PRO A 676 -5.42 12.28 -32.12
C PRO A 676 -4.89 12.17 -33.56
N LYS A 677 -4.84 13.28 -34.31
CA LYS A 677 -4.56 13.37 -35.76
C LYS A 677 -3.21 12.77 -36.25
N SER A 678 -2.42 12.12 -35.39
CA SER A 678 -1.07 11.61 -35.66
C SER A 678 -0.88 10.11 -35.40
N GLU A 679 -1.94 9.32 -35.29
CA GLU A 679 -1.86 7.93 -34.80
C GLU A 679 -2.37 6.88 -35.80
N GLU A 680 -1.72 5.72 -35.79
CA GLU A 680 -2.12 4.53 -36.53
C GLU A 680 -3.42 3.96 -35.94
N GLN A 681 -4.46 3.88 -36.76
CA GLN A 681 -5.83 3.67 -36.30
C GLN A 681 -6.08 2.20 -35.97
N THR A 682 -6.36 1.90 -34.69
CA THR A 682 -7.20 0.73 -34.37
C THR A 682 -8.59 1.01 -34.92
N PRO A 683 -9.12 0.22 -35.87
CA PRO A 683 -10.47 0.38 -36.38
C PRO A 683 -11.50 0.43 -35.24
N LEU A 684 -12.29 1.51 -35.20
CA LEU A 684 -13.34 1.72 -34.21
C LEU A 684 -14.73 1.61 -34.84
N ARG A 685 -15.55 0.68 -34.36
CA ARG A 685 -16.98 0.60 -34.68
C ARG A 685 -17.79 1.34 -33.62
N LEU A 686 -18.41 2.47 -33.99
CA LEU A 686 -19.23 3.26 -33.07
C LEU A 686 -20.72 3.07 -33.35
N SER A 687 -21.48 2.77 -32.30
CA SER A 687 -22.93 2.65 -32.31
C SER A 687 -23.55 3.47 -31.17
N HIS A 688 -24.65 4.15 -31.46
CA HIS A 688 -25.46 4.85 -30.47
C HIS A 688 -26.84 4.22 -30.36
N VAL A 689 -27.34 4.06 -29.14
CA VAL A 689 -28.71 3.59 -28.90
C VAL A 689 -29.46 4.65 -28.11
N VAL A 690 -30.55 5.17 -28.68
CA VAL A 690 -31.36 6.22 -28.05
C VAL A 690 -32.66 5.60 -27.52
N THR A 691 -32.85 5.67 -26.21
CA THR A 691 -33.95 4.99 -25.51
C THR A 691 -35.24 5.83 -25.40
N GLY A 692 -35.24 7.14 -25.66
CA GLY A 692 -36.43 8.00 -25.56
C GLY A 692 -36.47 9.23 -26.50
N GLY A 693 -37.67 9.83 -26.63
CA GLY A 693 -37.88 11.13 -27.31
C GLY A 693 -38.25 11.07 -28.80
N ALA A 694 -38.72 12.22 -29.33
CA ALA A 694 -39.02 12.44 -30.76
C ALA A 694 -37.75 12.49 -31.63
N ASP A 695 -36.58 12.78 -31.02
CA ASP A 695 -35.28 12.94 -31.67
C ASP A 695 -34.52 11.62 -31.88
N ALA A 696 -35.17 10.47 -31.69
CA ALA A 696 -34.59 9.16 -31.93
C ALA A 696 -34.23 8.88 -33.41
N LYS A 697 -34.46 9.87 -34.30
CA LYS A 697 -34.10 9.86 -35.73
C LYS A 697 -32.89 10.77 -36.06
N ALA A 698 -32.25 11.42 -35.09
CA ALA A 698 -31.08 12.24 -35.36
C ALA A 698 -29.92 11.37 -35.88
N GLU A 699 -29.47 11.61 -37.11
CA GLU A 699 -28.26 11.00 -37.64
C GLU A 699 -27.04 11.53 -36.88
N MET A 700 -26.19 10.62 -36.39
CA MET A 700 -24.90 10.97 -35.80
C MET A 700 -23.80 10.65 -36.80
N PRO A 701 -23.09 11.66 -37.35
CA PRO A 701 -22.03 11.43 -38.32
C PRO A 701 -20.96 10.48 -37.79
N GLY A 702 -20.67 9.41 -38.55
CA GLY A 702 -19.63 8.43 -38.21
C GLY A 702 -20.05 7.33 -37.21
N ALA A 703 -21.34 7.20 -36.89
CA ALA A 703 -21.84 6.15 -36.00
C ALA A 703 -23.13 5.51 -36.51
N THR A 704 -23.36 4.23 -36.16
CA THR A 704 -24.65 3.56 -36.41
C THR A 704 -25.64 3.90 -35.32
N CYS A 705 -26.83 4.40 -35.66
CA CYS A 705 -27.86 4.79 -34.69
C CYS A 705 -28.98 3.75 -34.60
N TYR A 706 -29.28 3.30 -33.38
CA TYR A 706 -30.38 2.41 -33.07
C TYR A 706 -31.40 3.09 -32.16
N LYS A 707 -32.67 2.66 -32.26
CA LYS A 707 -33.77 3.16 -31.44
C LYS A 707 -34.29 2.10 -30.48
N GLY A 708 -34.59 2.52 -29.25
CA GLY A 708 -35.23 1.67 -28.24
C GLY A 708 -34.24 1.13 -27.21
N ARG A 709 -34.58 0.01 -26.56
CA ARG A 709 -33.68 -0.69 -25.64
C ARG A 709 -32.71 -1.57 -26.42
N VAL A 710 -31.57 -1.88 -25.81
CA VAL A 710 -30.58 -2.79 -26.39
C VAL A 710 -31.21 -4.16 -26.63
N THR A 711 -31.10 -4.68 -27.86
CA THR A 711 -31.58 -6.01 -28.25
C THR A 711 -30.42 -6.92 -28.64
N GLU A 712 -30.69 -8.22 -28.72
CA GLU A 712 -29.71 -9.21 -29.19
C GLU A 712 -29.21 -8.92 -30.60
N GLU A 713 -30.11 -8.51 -31.50
CA GLU A 713 -29.78 -8.16 -32.89
C GLU A 713 -28.83 -6.97 -32.97
N MET A 714 -29.08 -5.93 -32.16
CA MET A 714 -28.20 -4.76 -32.08
C MET A 714 -26.79 -5.15 -31.60
N VAL A 715 -26.71 -5.98 -30.55
CA VAL A 715 -25.41 -6.44 -30.02
C VAL A 715 -24.68 -7.29 -31.05
N ARG A 716 -25.38 -8.19 -31.74
CA ARG A 716 -24.81 -9.04 -32.80
C ARG A 716 -24.28 -8.22 -33.98
N ALA A 717 -24.96 -7.13 -34.35
CA ALA A 717 -24.53 -6.26 -35.44
C ALA A 717 -23.35 -5.34 -35.04
N ALA A 718 -23.35 -4.82 -33.81
CA ALA A 718 -22.41 -3.79 -33.39
C ALA A 718 -21.11 -4.33 -32.76
N MET A 719 -21.13 -5.49 -32.13
CA MET A 719 -19.98 -6.04 -31.40
C MET A 719 -19.14 -7.02 -32.24
N PRO A 720 -17.87 -7.29 -31.89
CA PRO A 720 -17.07 -8.34 -32.51
C PRO A 720 -17.70 -9.71 -32.27
N ALA A 721 -17.58 -10.65 -33.20
CA ALA A 721 -18.10 -12.00 -33.01
C ALA A 721 -17.50 -12.66 -31.75
N PRO A 722 -18.26 -13.49 -31.02
CA PRO A 722 -17.76 -14.19 -29.83
C PRO A 722 -16.58 -15.10 -30.17
N GLY A 723 -15.55 -15.07 -29.33
CA GLY A 723 -14.33 -15.87 -29.47
C GLY A 723 -13.49 -15.82 -28.19
N SER A 724 -12.53 -16.73 -28.06
CA SER A 724 -11.62 -16.81 -26.90
C SER A 724 -10.62 -15.64 -26.82
N ASP A 725 -10.47 -14.88 -27.91
CA ASP A 725 -9.64 -13.68 -28.04
C ASP A 725 -10.49 -12.39 -28.10
N VAL A 726 -11.73 -12.44 -27.60
CA VAL A 726 -12.66 -11.31 -27.60
C VAL A 726 -13.13 -11.00 -26.19
N VAL A 727 -13.01 -9.73 -25.79
CA VAL A 727 -13.47 -9.23 -24.48
C VAL A 727 -14.59 -8.22 -24.68
N ILE A 728 -15.67 -8.33 -23.89
CA ILE A 728 -16.77 -7.36 -23.88
C ILE A 728 -16.87 -6.66 -22.52
N PHE A 729 -16.89 -5.32 -22.53
CA PHE A 729 -17.16 -4.48 -21.37
C PHE A 729 -18.62 -4.14 -21.23
N VAL A 730 -19.08 -4.13 -19.98
CA VAL A 730 -20.38 -3.58 -19.63
C VAL A 730 -20.22 -2.59 -18.49
N CYS A 731 -20.69 -1.36 -18.70
CA CYS A 731 -20.73 -0.33 -17.66
C CYS A 731 -21.99 0.53 -17.81
N GLY A 732 -22.74 0.72 -16.73
CA GLY A 732 -23.96 1.51 -16.74
C GLY A 732 -24.83 1.20 -15.52
N PRO A 733 -26.06 1.74 -15.48
CA PRO A 733 -27.02 1.46 -14.41
C PRO A 733 -27.21 -0.04 -14.18
N GLN A 734 -27.48 -0.47 -12.95
CA GLN A 734 -27.58 -1.90 -12.60
C GLN A 734 -28.57 -2.67 -13.50
N GLY A 735 -29.74 -2.10 -13.78
CA GLY A 735 -30.72 -2.73 -14.68
C GLY A 735 -30.28 -2.80 -16.15
N PHE A 736 -29.39 -1.89 -16.59
CA PHE A 736 -28.77 -1.96 -17.92
C PHE A 736 -27.73 -3.09 -17.96
N SER A 737 -26.84 -3.13 -16.98
CA SER A 737 -25.72 -4.07 -16.96
C SER A 737 -26.18 -5.51 -16.68
N GLU A 738 -26.88 -5.72 -15.56
CA GLU A 738 -27.23 -7.05 -15.04
C GLU A 738 -28.49 -7.63 -15.69
N SER A 739 -29.51 -6.81 -15.91
CA SER A 739 -30.81 -7.29 -16.41
C SER A 739 -30.95 -7.25 -17.92
N CYS A 740 -30.10 -6.51 -18.65
CA CYS A 740 -30.20 -6.36 -20.10
C CYS A 740 -28.95 -6.89 -20.83
N CYS A 741 -27.77 -6.28 -20.62
CA CYS A 741 -26.58 -6.61 -21.39
C CYS A 741 -26.02 -8.01 -21.09
N ARG A 742 -25.81 -8.36 -19.81
CA ARG A 742 -25.22 -9.67 -19.45
C ARG A 742 -26.02 -10.88 -19.96
N PRO A 743 -27.35 -10.94 -19.83
CA PRO A 743 -28.14 -12.04 -20.40
C PRO A 743 -27.99 -12.16 -21.91
N ILE A 744 -28.00 -11.03 -22.63
CA ILE A 744 -27.81 -11.01 -24.09
C ILE A 744 -26.43 -11.56 -24.46
N LEU A 745 -25.36 -11.10 -23.79
CA LEU A 745 -23.99 -11.56 -24.06
C LEU A 745 -23.81 -13.05 -23.78
N LYS A 746 -24.38 -13.56 -22.68
CA LYS A 746 -24.35 -15.00 -22.37
C LYS A 746 -25.06 -15.81 -23.45
N LYS A 747 -26.24 -15.36 -23.89
CA LYS A 747 -27.00 -16.03 -24.96
C LYS A 747 -26.26 -16.03 -26.29
N LEU A 748 -25.51 -14.96 -26.59
CA LEU A 748 -24.68 -14.83 -27.78
C LEU A 748 -23.37 -15.63 -27.71
N GLY A 749 -23.01 -16.22 -26.56
CA GLY A 749 -21.83 -17.07 -26.43
C GLY A 749 -20.53 -16.32 -26.09
N TYR A 750 -20.58 -15.11 -25.55
CA TYR A 750 -19.37 -14.43 -25.08
C TYR A 750 -18.89 -15.01 -23.75
N GLU A 751 -17.65 -15.49 -23.73
CA GLU A 751 -17.02 -16.08 -22.53
C GLU A 751 -16.38 -15.02 -21.63
N HIS A 752 -15.71 -14.02 -22.21
CA HIS A 752 -14.94 -13.01 -21.47
C HIS A 752 -15.72 -11.70 -21.31
N ILE A 753 -16.69 -11.70 -20.39
CA ILE A 753 -17.49 -10.52 -20.05
C ILE A 753 -16.90 -9.84 -18.82
N ALA A 754 -16.35 -8.65 -19.01
CA ALA A 754 -15.83 -7.83 -17.93
C ALA A 754 -16.84 -6.72 -17.54
N ALA A 755 -17.08 -6.55 -16.24
CA ALA A 755 -17.97 -5.54 -15.73
C ALA A 755 -17.20 -4.51 -14.91
N TRP A 756 -17.43 -3.25 -15.26
CA TRP A 756 -16.97 -2.12 -14.47
C TRP A 756 -18.03 -1.87 -13.42
N HIS A 757 -17.98 -2.60 -12.31
CA HIS A 757 -18.74 -2.20 -11.13
C HIS A 757 -18.13 -0.89 -10.62
N LEU A 758 -18.65 0.24 -11.11
CA LEU A 758 -18.67 1.49 -10.34
C LEU A 758 -19.51 1.15 -9.10
N ASP A 759 -18.83 0.84 -7.99
CA ASP A 759 -19.44 0.57 -6.69
C ASP A 759 -20.52 1.61 -6.38
N LEU A 760 -21.78 1.24 -6.59
CA LEU A 760 -22.93 2.01 -6.15
C LEU A 760 -23.84 1.23 -5.22
N ARG A 761 -23.64 -0.10 -5.03
CA ARG A 761 -24.26 -0.91 -3.95
C ARG A 761 -23.43 -2.16 -3.65
N ALA A 762 -22.46 -2.00 -2.76
CA ALA A 762 -21.98 -3.08 -1.89
C ALA A 762 -21.57 -2.52 -0.51
N VAL A 763 -22.38 -1.60 0.04
CA VAL A 763 -22.60 -1.44 1.50
C VAL A 763 -24.03 -0.87 1.64
N PRO A 764 -24.92 -1.45 2.45
CA PRO A 764 -26.15 -0.78 2.86
C PRO A 764 -25.77 0.40 3.76
N CYS A 765 -26.25 1.60 3.43
CA CYS A 765 -26.22 2.72 4.36
C CYS A 765 -27.08 2.38 5.59
N PHE A 766 -26.55 2.42 6.82
CA PHE A 766 -27.28 2.83 8.03
C PHE A 766 -26.36 3.23 9.22
N GLY A 767 -25.90 4.49 9.24
CA GLY A 767 -25.96 5.33 10.45
C GLY A 767 -24.74 5.40 11.41
N PRO A 768 -24.77 6.30 12.41
CA PRO A 768 -23.94 7.52 12.39
C PRO A 768 -22.93 7.65 13.55
N HIS A 769 -22.31 8.84 13.64
CA HIS A 769 -21.46 9.39 14.72
C HIS A 769 -19.95 9.23 14.55
N SER A 770 -19.27 10.30 14.13
CA SER A 770 -18.43 11.10 15.03
C SER A 770 -17.98 12.36 14.30
N VAL A 771 -18.46 13.47 14.85
CA VAL A 771 -18.20 14.88 14.52
C VAL A 771 -16.74 15.23 14.81
N LEU A 772 -16.15 16.13 14.02
CA LEU A 772 -15.12 17.05 14.51
C LEU A 772 -15.28 18.40 13.80
N THR A 773 -15.82 19.34 14.57
CA THR A 773 -15.96 20.77 14.31
C THR A 773 -14.59 21.40 14.07
N VAL A 774 -14.38 21.99 12.89
CA VAL A 774 -13.20 22.82 12.60
C VAL A 774 -13.50 24.24 13.09
N GLY A 775 -12.95 24.57 14.26
CA GLY A 775 -12.83 25.95 14.72
C GLY A 775 -11.84 26.71 13.83
N ARG A 776 -12.24 27.89 13.36
CA ARG A 776 -11.41 28.87 12.66
C ARG A 776 -10.14 29.16 13.47
N ALA A 777 -8.98 29.02 12.84
CA ALA A 777 -7.77 29.72 13.24
C ALA A 777 -7.15 30.30 11.97
N GLU A 778 -7.36 31.60 11.78
CA GLU A 778 -6.54 32.44 10.92
C GLU A 778 -5.11 32.39 11.48
N ALA A 779 -4.15 31.96 10.65
CA ALA A 779 -2.73 32.05 10.99
C ALA A 779 -2.03 32.80 9.85
N VAL A 780 -1.71 34.03 10.19
CA VAL A 780 -0.92 35.03 9.48
C VAL A 780 0.37 34.41 8.96
N LEU A 781 0.63 34.63 7.67
CA LEU A 781 1.94 34.47 7.03
C LEU A 781 2.93 35.40 7.74
N GLY A 782 3.91 34.83 8.41
CA GLY A 782 5.02 35.54 9.04
C GLY A 782 6.30 34.78 8.81
N ASP A 783 7.22 35.44 8.10
CA ASP A 783 8.55 34.99 7.75
C ASP A 783 9.37 34.48 8.93
N THR A 784 10.12 33.39 8.73
CA THR A 784 11.55 33.30 9.08
C THR A 784 12.11 31.94 8.68
N TRP A 785 12.91 31.98 7.63
CA TRP A 785 13.92 30.98 7.33
C TRP A 785 15.09 31.12 8.33
N TRP A 786 15.76 29.99 8.59
CA TRP A 786 17.15 29.79 9.07
C TRP A 786 17.38 29.02 10.38
N LEU A 787 18.34 28.09 10.25
CA LEU A 787 19.29 27.54 11.24
C LEU A 787 18.93 26.25 12.00
N THR A 788 19.49 25.16 11.43
CA THR A 788 20.43 24.20 12.06
C THR A 788 20.21 23.76 13.50
N CYS A 789 20.07 22.43 13.66
CA CYS A 789 20.97 21.58 14.45
C CYS A 789 20.98 20.18 13.84
#